data_AF-G8JR56-F1
#
_entry.id   AF-G8JR56-F1
#
_cell.length_a   1.000
_cell.length_b   1.000
_cell.length_c   1.000
_cell.angle_alpha   90.00
_cell.angle_beta   90.00
_cell.angle_gamma   90.00
#
_symmetry.space_group_name_H-M   'P 1'
#
loop_
_entity.id
_entity.type
_entity.pdbx_description
1 polymer ?
#
loop_
_entity_poly.entity_id
_entity_poly.type
_entity_poly.pdbx_seq_one_letter_code
_entity_poly.pdbx_strand_id
1 'polypeptide(L)'
;MVGFRLSAYLTRFQTCDKRSFPPVDNANREINLITDRLAISPEDIYSDEELLDTLIDLAHGFSHLLPKLQQQLSYLVSSCLKNLAQTINVNLSSNASNDEIIGMLPLWKSYLERYGYLLHVMLIFLQEDVAAASIASTGKSSSKRQISSSTIDLFKRSCDQIEGFLEAVVKVLDLNLSKMFQTTAERDLFIGLYTKPLFVLIETEQVVKVHSLKMFTIRIIATSVKHHGQLSSVQNAILSTLTYFPHLTNFNAEVLKVVNDDFDYPQLTEEVLRDISNKEFSAKDNTGPKAISSFLVRLSELIPKIVLRQMTLIVKLLNNSSFTLRCAIVETCGNIVIDICKNKQELERYKNQVEVLLELLEERFLDSNPYVRSKAIQGCLKVCDLDAKFNKNRLNLTRLAVRSLQDRSSLVRRNSVKLLSKLILTHPFTQMHGTQLRLSQWEQRHKNALHQLDTLLKDSNEDPEEDSLEHTPEHGVALQNSHEKGHEHSENTLENETENKNLMENTQAIFKIRLTIQYYKDAVDFITIIHEGIYLACGLLFSRNRNEVLETMDFFALADAYDIELSHLGIKRMLNLVWMKGANDEGTSIASHLVDCYKDLFFTAPESSNCKEKAAYIAKNLVQLTKDTSFADLASLEKLLGLMYLEKLIDQNVVNVLWGIYNSAANKDQGTFTNDQIHGSIIVLGMLSLVDNEVALKGLDALLNSGLGEPGRKDLILSKFSCIALQRMMPGGSEQSSTFQVPREEDAVRKLHDKIIEYTEDQNFYPVCEHAINALFAISRQPDVVCSELIKEKTMMTFGELENSSAQNTTYRIVSLTQLLFIVGQVAIKTIVYLEKCEAEFKKRKIETEIAKNNRKSATTKKDDVDVSVQHEEETQKELEMIGGTNEDDFADAVHFIKENKLLFGENSLLAKFGSLVEEIVSNTAKFSDPMLQRAAVLCLEKFMCVSSKFCERNLPLLITVMEKSKDPIIRSNAVLGLGDMAVCFNNLVDENTDYLYHRLHDENIMVQRTCLMTVTFLILAGQVKVKGQLGQMAKCLEYPDQGMSDMCKLFFTELAAKDNAIYNGFIDIFSSLSNDEELKKDSFKRIMKFLLSFIEKERHQRQLCEKLLNKLSKVDTQKQWDDIAFILNTIPYKNEKITTELEKGFKLVNARE
;
A
#
# COMPACT_ATOMS: atom_id res chain seq x y z
N MET A 1 5.89 44.08 -67.68
CA MET A 1 5.48 44.65 -66.38
C MET A 1 4.43 43.73 -65.77
N VAL A 2 4.86 42.74 -65.00
CA VAL A 2 3.96 41.81 -64.32
C VAL A 2 3.89 42.28 -62.89
N GLY A 3 2.83 43.00 -62.52
CA GLY A 3 2.63 43.47 -61.16
C GLY A 3 2.70 42.31 -60.14
N PHE A 4 3.18 42.61 -58.94
CA PHE A 4 3.29 41.66 -57.83
C PHE A 4 1.98 40.87 -57.62
N ARG A 5 2.05 39.54 -57.76
CA ARG A 5 0.94 38.63 -57.47
C ARG A 5 1.36 37.67 -56.37
N LEU A 6 0.75 37.81 -55.19
CA LEU A 6 1.09 37.02 -54.01
C LEU A 6 1.16 35.51 -54.29
N SER A 7 0.17 34.97 -55.02
CA SER A 7 0.11 33.53 -55.34
C SER A 7 1.30 33.03 -56.17
N ALA A 8 1.78 33.82 -57.13
CA ALA A 8 2.92 33.45 -57.98
C ALA A 8 4.25 33.49 -57.21
N TYR A 9 4.46 34.53 -56.40
CA TYR A 9 5.65 34.67 -55.56
C TYR A 9 5.70 33.61 -54.46
N LEU A 10 4.56 33.34 -53.81
CA LEU A 10 4.45 32.28 -52.80
C LEU A 10 4.74 30.90 -53.41
N THR A 11 4.16 30.59 -54.57
CA THR A 11 4.40 29.30 -55.26
C THR A 11 5.88 29.15 -55.61
N ARG A 12 6.49 30.21 -56.19
CA ARG A 12 7.92 30.21 -56.52
C ARG A 12 8.78 29.94 -55.29
N PHE A 13 8.54 30.65 -54.19
CA PHE A 13 9.29 30.46 -52.95
C PHE A 13 9.12 29.05 -52.36
N GLN A 14 7.91 28.49 -52.39
CA GLN A 14 7.65 27.14 -51.88
C GLN A 14 8.27 26.03 -52.74
N THR A 15 8.42 26.25 -54.05
CA THR A 15 9.02 25.27 -54.97
C THR A 15 10.54 25.36 -55.08
N CYS A 16 11.14 26.49 -54.70
CA CYS A 16 12.59 26.68 -54.75
C CYS A 16 13.28 26.07 -53.53
N ASP A 17 14.50 25.57 -53.73
CA ASP A 17 15.36 25.14 -52.62
C ASP A 17 15.75 26.35 -51.77
N LYS A 18 15.33 26.37 -50.50
CA LYS A 18 15.54 27.51 -49.60
C LYS A 18 17.01 27.85 -49.35
N ARG A 19 17.92 26.91 -49.63
CA ARG A 19 19.39 27.10 -49.53
C ARG A 19 20.05 27.50 -50.85
N SER A 20 19.31 27.60 -51.95
CA SER A 20 19.86 27.97 -53.26
C SER A 20 19.83 29.47 -53.54
N PHE A 21 19.30 30.28 -52.61
CA PHE A 21 19.28 31.73 -52.77
C PHE A 21 20.70 32.31 -52.56
N PRO A 22 21.19 33.17 -53.49
CA PRO A 22 22.54 33.71 -53.40
C PRO A 22 22.67 34.72 -52.24
N PRO A 23 23.87 34.87 -51.65
CA PRO A 23 24.15 35.94 -50.70
C PRO A 23 24.12 37.29 -51.42
N VAL A 24 23.53 38.31 -50.78
CA VAL A 24 23.44 39.68 -51.32
C VAL A 24 24.76 40.42 -51.10
N ASP A 25 25.32 40.99 -52.17
CA ASP A 25 26.54 41.79 -52.13
C ASP A 25 26.30 43.12 -51.38
N ASN A 26 27.14 43.47 -50.40
CA ASN A 26 27.04 44.72 -49.61
C ASN A 26 25.70 44.96 -48.86
N ALA A 27 25.07 43.90 -48.35
CA ALA A 27 23.81 43.97 -47.60
C ALA A 27 23.72 45.06 -46.50
N ASN A 28 24.83 45.40 -45.83
CA ASN A 28 24.88 46.50 -44.84
C ASN A 28 24.49 47.86 -45.44
N ARG A 29 24.93 48.17 -46.66
CA ARG A 29 24.68 49.46 -47.30
C ARG A 29 23.22 49.54 -47.77
N GLU A 30 22.73 48.44 -48.34
CA GLU A 30 21.36 48.34 -48.85
C GLU A 30 20.33 48.40 -47.71
N ILE A 31 20.54 47.65 -46.61
CA ILE A 31 19.65 47.70 -45.44
C ILE A 31 19.55 49.11 -44.85
N ASN A 32 20.66 49.85 -44.74
CA ASN A 32 20.64 51.21 -44.20
C ASN A 32 19.91 52.18 -45.14
N LEU A 33 20.15 52.11 -46.46
CA LEU A 33 19.45 52.93 -47.45
C LEU A 33 17.94 52.66 -47.45
N ILE A 34 17.54 51.40 -47.31
CA ILE A 34 16.14 50.99 -47.23
C ILE A 34 15.53 51.44 -45.89
N THR A 35 16.28 51.33 -44.79
CA THR A 35 15.84 51.78 -43.45
C THR A 35 15.55 53.27 -43.45
N ASP A 36 16.44 54.09 -44.00
CA ASP A 36 16.27 55.55 -44.05
C ASP A 36 15.04 55.97 -44.87
N ARG A 37 14.69 55.21 -45.93
CA ARG A 37 13.50 55.48 -46.76
C ARG A 37 12.21 54.97 -46.11
N LEU A 38 12.16 53.69 -45.72
CA LEU A 38 10.97 53.06 -45.15
C LEU A 38 10.60 53.56 -43.75
N ALA A 39 11.55 54.12 -43.00
CA ALA A 39 11.27 54.77 -41.73
C ALA A 39 10.43 56.04 -41.88
N ILE A 40 10.53 56.72 -43.04
CA ILE A 40 9.82 57.98 -43.32
C ILE A 40 8.44 57.67 -43.93
N SER A 41 8.37 56.74 -44.89
CA SER A 41 7.15 56.40 -45.63
C SER A 41 7.06 54.90 -45.90
N PRO A 42 6.33 54.13 -45.07
CA PRO A 42 6.14 52.69 -45.28
C PRO A 42 5.42 52.32 -46.59
N GLU A 43 4.76 53.29 -47.22
CA GLU A 43 3.96 53.15 -48.45
C GLU A 43 4.82 53.15 -49.73
N ASP A 44 6.09 53.57 -49.65
CA ASP A 44 6.99 53.71 -50.82
C ASP A 44 7.34 52.38 -51.49
N ILE A 45 7.08 51.24 -50.82
CA ILE A 45 7.23 49.89 -51.38
C ILE A 45 6.38 49.68 -52.65
N TYR A 46 5.33 50.48 -52.84
CA TYR A 46 4.49 50.39 -54.02
C TYR A 46 4.99 51.18 -55.22
N SER A 47 5.60 52.32 -54.95
CA SER A 47 6.01 53.30 -55.96
C SER A 47 7.35 52.94 -56.61
N ASP A 48 8.21 52.21 -55.89
CA ASP A 48 9.56 51.86 -56.32
C ASP A 48 9.75 50.33 -56.38
N GLU A 49 9.75 49.77 -57.60
CA GLU A 49 9.95 48.34 -57.83
C GLU A 49 11.37 47.87 -57.45
N GLU A 50 12.39 48.74 -57.57
CA GLU A 50 13.78 48.41 -57.22
C GLU A 50 13.95 48.24 -55.70
N LEU A 51 13.23 49.03 -54.90
CA LEU A 51 13.19 48.86 -53.44
C LEU A 51 12.50 47.56 -53.01
N LEU A 52 11.46 47.13 -53.72
CA LEU A 52 10.80 45.85 -53.44
C LEU A 52 11.69 44.66 -53.80
N ASP A 53 12.33 44.69 -54.97
CA ASP A 53 13.19 43.60 -55.44
C ASP A 53 14.41 43.44 -54.52
N THR A 54 15.05 44.53 -54.10
CA THR A 54 16.16 44.49 -53.11
C THR A 54 15.71 43.97 -51.74
N LEU A 55 14.51 44.33 -51.26
CA LEU A 55 13.94 43.76 -50.02
C LEU A 55 13.63 42.26 -50.15
N ILE A 56 13.13 41.82 -51.31
CA ILE A 56 12.87 40.41 -51.57
C ILE A 56 14.19 39.63 -51.63
N ASP A 57 15.22 40.17 -52.27
CA ASP A 57 16.55 39.57 -52.33
C ASP A 57 17.19 39.47 -50.94
N LEU A 58 17.08 40.52 -50.11
CA LEU A 58 17.52 40.50 -48.71
C LEU A 58 16.74 39.50 -47.85
N ALA A 59 15.43 39.35 -48.09
CA ALA A 59 14.59 38.37 -47.41
C ALA A 59 14.89 36.93 -47.85
N HIS A 60 15.15 36.70 -49.14
CA HIS A 60 15.58 35.40 -49.67
C HIS A 60 17.00 35.03 -49.21
N GLY A 61 17.89 36.01 -49.07
CA GLY A 61 19.24 35.86 -48.53
C GLY A 61 19.32 35.88 -46.99
N PHE A 62 18.21 35.80 -46.26
CA PHE A 62 18.17 36.02 -44.81
C PHE A 62 19.08 35.08 -44.01
N SER A 63 19.23 33.83 -44.45
CA SER A 63 20.11 32.83 -43.82
C SER A 63 21.61 33.15 -43.96
N HIS A 64 22.00 33.92 -44.98
CA HIS A 64 23.38 34.33 -45.24
C HIS A 64 23.77 35.65 -44.58
N LEU A 65 22.79 36.42 -44.09
CA LEU A 65 23.03 37.68 -43.40
C LEU A 65 23.69 37.45 -42.03
N LEU A 66 24.50 38.42 -41.62
CA LEU A 66 25.02 38.44 -40.26
C LEU A 66 23.84 38.49 -39.25
N PRO A 67 24.04 37.94 -38.03
CA PRO A 67 23.31 38.40 -36.84
C PRO A 67 23.33 39.94 -36.78
N LYS A 68 22.62 40.68 -35.94
CA LYS A 68 22.49 42.15 -36.11
C LYS A 68 21.79 42.56 -37.40
N LEU A 69 22.27 42.23 -38.61
CA LEU A 69 21.59 42.58 -39.88
C LEU A 69 20.24 41.89 -40.00
N GLN A 70 20.18 40.60 -39.69
CA GLN A 70 18.92 39.87 -39.56
C GLN A 70 17.97 40.52 -38.53
N GLN A 71 18.48 41.02 -37.40
CA GLN A 71 17.64 41.70 -36.39
C GLN A 71 17.13 43.05 -36.88
N GLN A 72 17.99 43.83 -37.54
CA GLN A 72 17.63 45.11 -38.14
C GLN A 72 16.56 44.92 -39.21
N LEU A 73 16.73 43.94 -40.11
CA LEU A 73 15.74 43.64 -41.14
C LEU A 73 14.42 43.14 -40.53
N SER A 74 14.46 42.24 -39.53
CA SER A 74 13.25 41.77 -38.83
C SER A 74 12.51 42.91 -38.14
N TYR A 75 13.25 43.78 -37.45
CA TYR A 75 12.68 44.93 -36.77
C TYR A 75 12.09 45.93 -37.77
N LEU A 76 12.77 46.21 -38.87
CA LEU A 76 12.31 47.11 -39.93
C LEU A 76 10.97 46.62 -40.51
N VAL A 77 10.91 45.37 -40.96
CA VAL A 77 9.70 44.79 -41.56
C VAL A 77 8.55 44.76 -40.55
N SER A 78 8.81 44.35 -39.29
CA SER A 78 7.79 44.35 -38.23
C SER A 78 7.27 45.76 -37.92
N SER A 79 8.17 46.73 -37.72
CA SER A 79 7.81 48.11 -37.40
C SER A 79 7.05 48.79 -38.54
N CYS A 80 7.48 48.60 -39.79
CA CYS A 80 6.79 49.16 -40.96
C CYS A 80 5.39 48.56 -41.10
N LEU A 81 5.23 47.25 -40.93
CA LEU A 81 3.92 46.59 -40.99
C LEU A 81 3.00 47.05 -39.84
N LYS A 82 3.54 47.23 -38.64
CA LYS A 82 2.81 47.74 -37.47
C LYS A 82 2.31 49.17 -37.70
N ASN A 83 3.19 50.06 -38.18
CA ASN A 83 2.84 51.44 -38.50
C ASN A 83 1.81 51.50 -39.62
N LEU A 84 1.98 50.70 -40.68
CA LEU A 84 1.02 50.62 -41.77
C LEU A 84 -0.36 50.15 -41.28
N ALA A 85 -0.41 49.10 -40.46
CA ALA A 85 -1.66 48.62 -39.89
C ALA A 85 -2.34 49.69 -39.01
N GLN A 86 -1.57 50.45 -38.23
CA GLN A 86 -2.11 51.57 -37.44
C GLN A 86 -2.67 52.68 -38.34
N THR A 87 -1.94 53.09 -39.38
CA THR A 87 -2.40 54.10 -40.34
C THR A 87 -3.67 53.68 -41.05
N ILE A 88 -3.74 52.41 -41.50
CA ILE A 88 -4.96 51.85 -42.11
C ILE A 88 -6.12 51.87 -41.10
N ASN A 89 -5.89 51.49 -39.84
CA ASN A 89 -6.93 51.48 -38.82
C ASN A 89 -7.44 52.90 -38.48
N VAL A 90 -6.55 53.88 -38.38
CA VAL A 90 -6.91 55.29 -38.18
C VAL A 90 -7.73 55.81 -39.35
N ASN A 91 -7.31 55.54 -40.59
CA ASN A 91 -8.04 55.97 -41.78
C ASN A 91 -9.40 55.27 -41.91
N LEU A 92 -9.49 53.98 -41.53
CA LEU A 92 -10.74 53.21 -41.55
C LEU A 92 -11.72 53.61 -40.44
N SER A 93 -11.23 54.17 -39.33
CA SER A 93 -12.03 54.65 -38.19
C SER A 93 -12.36 56.13 -38.25
N SER A 94 -11.56 56.93 -38.96
CA SER A 94 -11.88 58.33 -39.26
C SER A 94 -13.07 58.41 -40.21
N ASN A 95 -13.96 59.39 -40.03
CA ASN A 95 -15.12 59.68 -40.90
C ASN A 95 -14.68 60.22 -42.29
N ALA A 96 -13.73 59.56 -42.97
CA ALA A 96 -13.43 59.82 -44.37
C ALA A 96 -14.63 59.43 -45.24
N SER A 97 -14.82 60.13 -46.36
CA SER A 97 -15.92 59.83 -47.27
C SER A 97 -15.77 58.39 -47.80
N ASN A 98 -16.88 57.63 -47.89
CA ASN A 98 -16.83 56.24 -48.34
C ASN A 98 -16.15 56.10 -49.71
N ASP A 99 -16.21 57.12 -50.58
CA ASP A 99 -15.57 57.13 -51.90
C ASP A 99 -14.03 57.21 -51.84
N GLU A 100 -13.46 57.99 -50.90
CA GLU A 100 -12.00 58.06 -50.69
C GLU A 100 -11.46 56.74 -50.11
N ILE A 101 -12.22 56.11 -49.22
CA ILE A 101 -11.88 54.79 -48.66
C ILE A 101 -11.90 53.73 -49.78
N ILE A 102 -12.91 53.75 -50.65
CA ILE A 102 -13.02 52.82 -51.78
C ILE A 102 -11.83 52.97 -52.75
N GLY A 103 -11.34 54.18 -52.97
CA GLY A 103 -10.14 54.43 -53.79
C GLY A 103 -8.84 53.90 -53.18
N MET A 104 -8.70 53.92 -51.85
CA MET A 104 -7.48 53.53 -51.14
C MET A 104 -7.38 52.02 -50.80
N LEU A 105 -8.51 51.30 -50.77
CA LEU A 105 -8.56 49.87 -50.45
C LEU A 105 -7.65 48.97 -51.32
N PRO A 106 -7.58 49.13 -52.66
CA PRO A 106 -6.70 48.32 -53.51
C PRO A 106 -5.20 48.56 -53.22
N LEU A 107 -4.83 49.79 -52.86
CA LEU A 107 -3.46 50.17 -52.51
C LEU A 107 -3.07 49.52 -51.17
N TRP A 108 -3.90 49.69 -50.14
CA TRP A 108 -3.68 49.06 -48.85
C TRP A 108 -3.64 47.53 -48.93
N LYS A 109 -4.46 46.91 -49.79
CA LYS A 109 -4.36 45.48 -50.09
C LYS A 109 -2.97 45.11 -50.61
N SER A 110 -2.46 45.83 -51.62
CA SER A 110 -1.14 45.53 -52.18
C SER A 110 -0.01 45.74 -51.17
N TYR A 111 -0.10 46.76 -50.32
CA TYR A 111 0.91 47.01 -49.27
C TYR A 111 0.96 45.85 -48.27
N LEU A 112 -0.21 45.42 -47.78
CA LEU A 112 -0.33 44.30 -46.85
C LEU A 112 0.17 42.99 -47.48
N GLU A 113 -0.15 42.70 -48.73
CA GLU A 113 0.31 41.49 -49.42
C GLU A 113 1.84 41.44 -49.57
N ARG A 114 2.49 42.56 -49.90
CA ARG A 114 3.95 42.64 -50.05
C ARG A 114 4.68 42.47 -48.72
N TYR A 115 4.29 43.23 -47.70
CA TYR A 115 4.87 43.08 -46.35
C TYR A 115 4.55 41.70 -45.73
N GLY A 116 3.35 41.17 -45.98
CA GLY A 116 2.97 39.84 -45.52
C GLY A 116 3.79 38.72 -46.16
N TYR A 117 4.13 38.84 -47.44
CA TYR A 117 5.05 37.92 -48.10
C TYR A 117 6.47 38.00 -47.53
N LEU A 118 7.01 39.21 -47.33
CA LEU A 118 8.34 39.40 -46.73
C LEU A 118 8.42 38.78 -45.33
N LEU A 119 7.40 39.05 -44.49
CA LEU A 119 7.31 38.46 -43.15
C LEU A 119 7.21 36.93 -43.21
N HIS A 120 6.43 36.37 -44.13
CA HIS A 120 6.30 34.93 -44.33
C HIS A 120 7.64 34.24 -44.65
N VAL A 121 8.42 34.81 -45.57
CA VAL A 121 9.74 34.31 -45.95
C VAL A 121 10.69 34.31 -44.75
N MET A 122 10.78 35.43 -44.03
CA MET A 122 11.65 35.57 -42.86
C MET A 122 11.26 34.65 -41.71
N LEU A 123 9.95 34.48 -41.48
CA LEU A 123 9.42 33.59 -40.43
C LEU A 123 9.80 32.13 -40.70
N ILE A 124 9.78 31.69 -41.97
CA ILE A 124 10.18 30.33 -42.34
C ILE A 124 11.67 30.08 -42.06
N PHE A 125 12.55 31.05 -42.37
CA PHE A 125 13.97 30.91 -42.06
C PHE A 125 14.24 30.89 -40.54
N LEU A 126 13.62 31.79 -39.78
CA LEU A 126 13.73 31.79 -38.31
C LEU A 126 13.20 30.50 -37.69
N GLN A 127 12.17 29.90 -38.28
CA GLN A 127 11.65 28.62 -37.85
C GLN A 127 12.65 27.49 -38.08
N GLU A 128 13.35 27.47 -39.22
CA GLU A 128 14.43 26.50 -39.48
C GLU A 128 15.58 26.65 -38.49
N ASP A 129 15.95 27.88 -38.12
CA ASP A 129 16.96 28.17 -37.10
C ASP A 129 16.52 27.66 -35.72
N VAL A 130 15.26 27.89 -35.34
CA VAL A 130 14.68 27.40 -34.08
C VAL A 130 14.62 25.88 -34.05
N ALA A 131 14.21 25.25 -35.15
CA ALA A 131 14.17 23.79 -35.29
C ALA A 131 15.59 23.19 -35.18
N ALA A 132 16.57 23.75 -35.88
CA ALA A 132 17.97 23.33 -35.82
C ALA A 132 18.57 23.49 -34.41
N ALA A 133 18.32 24.62 -33.75
CA ALA A 133 18.75 24.86 -32.37
C ALA A 133 18.10 23.88 -31.38
N SER A 134 16.84 23.53 -31.60
CA SER A 134 16.11 22.57 -30.76
C SER A 134 16.64 21.13 -30.93
N ILE A 135 16.96 20.70 -32.16
CA ILE A 135 17.53 19.37 -32.43
C ILE A 135 18.94 19.24 -31.84
N ALA A 136 19.76 20.29 -31.94
CA ALA A 136 21.07 20.34 -31.32
C ALA A 136 21.01 20.23 -29.79
N SER A 137 19.89 20.65 -29.17
CA SER A 137 19.69 20.54 -27.72
C SER A 137 19.18 19.16 -27.26
N THR A 138 18.53 18.38 -28.13
CA THR A 138 17.91 17.08 -27.79
C THR A 138 18.74 15.86 -28.17
N GLY A 139 19.75 16.01 -29.04
CA GLY A 139 20.71 14.97 -29.42
C GLY A 139 21.59 14.50 -28.26
N LYS A 140 21.09 13.59 -27.43
CA LYS A 140 21.87 12.87 -26.42
C LYS A 140 22.80 11.84 -27.08
N SER A 141 24.04 12.22 -27.35
CA SER A 141 25.17 11.27 -27.35
C SER A 141 26.09 11.57 -26.16
N SER A 142 26.04 10.63 -25.19
CA SER A 142 27.03 10.18 -24.18
C SER A 142 28.24 11.01 -23.71
N SER A 143 28.31 12.33 -23.86
CA SER A 143 29.36 13.15 -23.23
C SER A 143 28.78 14.44 -22.68
N LYS A 144 28.67 14.51 -21.35
CA LYS A 144 28.46 15.75 -20.59
C LYS A 144 29.64 16.70 -20.84
N ARG A 145 29.57 17.51 -21.90
CA ARG A 145 30.39 18.70 -22.08
C ARG A 145 29.59 19.75 -22.86
N GLN A 146 29.23 20.81 -22.15
CA GLN A 146 28.79 22.13 -22.63
C GLN A 146 27.91 22.15 -23.88
N ILE A 147 26.59 22.30 -23.69
CA ILE A 147 25.74 22.96 -24.69
C ILE A 147 26.44 24.30 -24.99
N SER A 148 26.81 24.55 -26.25
CA SER A 148 27.49 25.78 -26.63
C SER A 148 26.57 26.98 -26.34
N SER A 149 27.10 28.01 -25.68
CA SER A 149 26.38 29.27 -25.41
C SER A 149 25.75 29.84 -26.69
N SER A 150 26.44 29.66 -27.83
CA SER A 150 26.00 30.09 -29.16
C SER A 150 24.64 29.53 -29.58
N THR A 151 24.30 28.28 -29.23
CA THR A 151 23.03 27.67 -29.64
C THR A 151 21.86 28.16 -28.79
N ILE A 152 22.12 28.45 -27.51
CA ILE A 152 21.13 29.08 -26.60
C ILE A 152 20.89 30.53 -27.02
N ASP A 153 21.96 31.24 -27.37
CA ASP A 153 21.88 32.63 -27.84
C ASP A 153 21.15 32.72 -29.20
N LEU A 154 21.40 31.77 -30.11
CA LEU A 154 20.65 31.66 -31.37
C LEU A 154 19.15 31.44 -31.12
N PHE A 155 18.79 30.49 -30.25
CA PHE A 155 17.40 30.20 -29.94
C PHE A 155 16.68 31.42 -29.34
N LYS A 156 17.27 32.07 -28.33
CA LYS A 156 16.70 33.27 -27.70
C LYS A 156 16.50 34.39 -28.72
N ARG A 157 17.53 34.66 -29.52
CA ARG A 157 17.50 35.70 -30.54
C ARG A 157 16.42 35.47 -31.59
N SER A 158 16.28 34.24 -32.08
CA SER A 158 15.23 33.91 -33.03
C SER A 158 13.84 34.02 -32.39
N CYS A 159 13.68 33.62 -31.12
CA CYS A 159 12.44 33.82 -30.37
C CYS A 159 12.06 35.30 -30.23
N ASP A 160 13.01 36.19 -29.88
CA ASP A 160 12.76 37.62 -29.75
C ASP A 160 12.34 38.25 -31.11
N GLN A 161 12.98 37.84 -32.21
CA GLN A 161 12.61 38.28 -33.56
C GLN A 161 11.21 37.81 -33.95
N ILE A 162 10.86 36.56 -33.62
CA ILE A 162 9.51 36.03 -33.86
C ILE A 162 8.50 36.81 -33.03
N GLU A 163 8.77 37.12 -31.76
CA GLU A 163 7.86 37.88 -30.90
C GLU A 163 7.50 39.24 -31.53
N GLY A 164 8.51 39.96 -32.04
CA GLY A 164 8.30 41.21 -32.77
C GLY A 164 7.43 41.04 -34.03
N PHE A 165 7.56 39.93 -34.76
CA PHE A 165 6.68 39.63 -35.90
C PHE A 165 5.26 39.32 -35.46
N LEU A 166 5.07 38.52 -34.41
CA LEU A 166 3.74 38.16 -33.92
C LEU A 166 2.98 39.39 -33.41
N GLU A 167 3.65 40.34 -32.76
CA GLU A 167 3.02 41.59 -32.35
C GLU A 167 2.47 42.39 -33.55
N ALA A 168 3.24 42.47 -34.64
CA ALA A 168 2.80 43.13 -35.88
C ALA A 168 1.62 42.38 -36.52
N VAL A 169 1.66 41.04 -36.55
CA VAL A 169 0.57 40.21 -37.09
C VAL A 169 -0.72 40.41 -36.31
N VAL A 170 -0.68 40.51 -34.97
CA VAL A 170 -1.87 40.83 -34.16
C VAL A 170 -2.50 42.14 -34.61
N LYS A 171 -1.70 43.20 -34.83
CA LYS A 171 -2.19 44.50 -35.29
C LYS A 171 -2.80 44.45 -36.69
N VAL A 172 -2.27 43.62 -37.59
CA VAL A 172 -2.85 43.39 -38.92
C VAL A 172 -4.17 42.64 -38.83
N LEU A 173 -4.27 41.63 -37.96
CA LEU A 173 -5.49 40.85 -37.77
C LEU A 173 -6.59 41.60 -37.02
N ASP A 174 -6.26 42.64 -36.25
CA ASP A 174 -7.25 43.55 -35.65
C ASP A 174 -7.99 44.39 -36.73
N LEU A 175 -7.45 44.50 -37.95
CA LEU A 175 -8.11 45.19 -39.07
C LEU A 175 -9.31 44.38 -39.59
N ASN A 176 -10.34 45.07 -40.10
CA ASN A 176 -11.44 44.39 -40.76
C ASN A 176 -11.09 44.02 -42.22
N LEU A 177 -10.36 42.90 -42.38
CA LEU A 177 -9.88 42.38 -43.66
C LEU A 177 -11.02 42.03 -44.65
N SER A 178 -12.25 41.82 -44.18
CA SER A 178 -13.41 41.54 -45.06
C SER A 178 -13.75 42.71 -46.00
N LYS A 179 -13.43 43.95 -45.60
CA LYS A 179 -13.60 45.14 -46.45
C LYS A 179 -12.48 45.30 -47.48
N MET A 180 -11.30 44.75 -47.21
CA MET A 180 -10.10 44.89 -48.05
C MET A 180 -9.99 43.78 -49.09
N PHE A 181 -10.31 42.56 -48.69
CA PHE A 181 -10.31 41.39 -49.57
C PHE A 181 -11.75 41.04 -49.95
N GLN A 182 -12.13 41.37 -51.19
CA GLN A 182 -13.49 41.14 -51.69
C GLN A 182 -13.83 39.64 -51.82
N THR A 183 -12.82 38.80 -52.06
CA THR A 183 -13.01 37.34 -52.21
C THR A 183 -12.50 36.61 -50.97
N THR A 184 -13.23 35.56 -50.56
CA THR A 184 -12.84 34.70 -49.45
C THR A 184 -11.52 33.99 -49.72
N ALA A 185 -11.30 33.51 -50.94
CA ALA A 185 -10.07 32.80 -51.31
C ALA A 185 -8.80 33.66 -51.18
N GLU A 186 -8.84 34.94 -51.55
CA GLU A 186 -7.69 35.84 -51.38
C GLU A 186 -7.42 36.14 -49.90
N ARG A 187 -8.49 36.35 -49.13
CA ARG A 187 -8.39 36.55 -47.68
C ARG A 187 -7.80 35.33 -46.97
N ASP A 188 -8.23 34.14 -47.35
CA ASP A 188 -7.76 32.87 -46.77
C ASP A 188 -6.28 32.63 -47.15
N LEU A 189 -5.88 32.96 -48.38
CA LEU A 189 -4.48 32.92 -48.81
C LEU A 189 -3.63 33.88 -47.98
N PHE A 190 -4.10 35.12 -47.78
CA PHE A 190 -3.39 36.15 -47.03
C PHE A 190 -3.22 35.77 -45.55
N ILE A 191 -4.29 35.35 -44.87
CA ILE A 191 -4.22 34.91 -43.47
C ILE A 191 -3.37 33.64 -43.34
N GLY A 192 -3.45 32.76 -44.34
CA GLY A 192 -2.64 31.55 -44.45
C GLY A 192 -1.13 31.81 -44.47
N LEU A 193 -0.67 33.00 -44.87
CA LEU A 193 0.74 33.40 -44.78
C LEU A 193 1.24 33.41 -43.33
N TYR A 194 0.39 33.79 -42.39
CA TYR A 194 0.75 33.90 -40.97
C TYR A 194 0.39 32.64 -40.18
N THR A 195 -0.80 32.07 -40.41
CA THR A 195 -1.29 30.94 -39.60
C THR A 195 -0.57 29.63 -39.92
N LYS A 196 -0.23 29.35 -41.19
CA LYS A 196 0.45 28.09 -41.55
C LYS A 196 1.84 27.98 -40.91
N PRO A 197 2.75 28.97 -41.02
CA PRO A 197 4.04 28.90 -40.33
C PRO A 197 3.91 28.82 -38.81
N LEU A 198 2.90 29.49 -38.23
CA LEU A 198 2.64 29.42 -36.79
C LEU A 198 2.32 27.99 -36.32
N PHE A 199 1.51 27.24 -37.06
CA PHE A 199 1.24 25.85 -36.73
C PHE A 199 2.52 25.00 -36.74
N VAL A 200 3.39 25.18 -37.74
CA VAL A 200 4.66 24.44 -37.82
C VAL A 200 5.66 24.91 -36.75
N LEU A 201 5.63 26.19 -36.35
CA LEU A 201 6.44 26.70 -35.25
C LEU A 201 6.07 26.03 -33.91
N ILE A 202 4.76 25.86 -33.68
CA ILE A 202 4.23 25.22 -32.48
C ILE A 202 4.65 23.74 -32.40
N GLU A 203 4.87 23.05 -33.52
CA GLU A 203 5.37 21.65 -33.54
C GLU A 203 6.71 21.48 -32.80
N THR A 204 7.46 22.57 -32.59
CA THR A 204 8.69 22.56 -31.79
C THR A 204 8.38 22.76 -30.30
N GLU A 205 8.56 21.69 -29.50
CA GLU A 205 8.22 21.67 -28.06
C GLU A 205 8.82 22.84 -27.26
N GLN A 206 10.05 23.26 -27.57
CA GLN A 206 10.73 24.33 -26.84
C GLN A 206 10.06 25.70 -27.01
N VAL A 207 9.40 25.94 -28.14
CA VAL A 207 8.71 27.21 -28.40
C VAL A 207 7.47 27.36 -27.52
N VAL A 208 6.73 26.27 -27.31
CA VAL A 208 5.53 26.26 -26.45
C VAL A 208 5.85 26.57 -24.99
N LYS A 209 7.09 26.35 -24.54
CA LYS A 209 7.56 26.70 -23.19
C LYS A 209 7.79 28.19 -23.01
N VAL A 210 8.02 28.94 -24.10
CA VAL A 210 8.18 30.40 -24.06
C VAL A 210 6.81 31.04 -23.93
N HIS A 211 6.52 31.61 -22.76
CA HIS A 211 5.18 32.11 -22.41
C HIS A 211 4.69 33.24 -23.34
N SER A 212 5.56 34.18 -23.72
CA SER A 212 5.20 35.31 -24.60
C SER A 212 4.75 34.81 -25.98
N LEU A 213 5.59 34.00 -26.64
CA LEU A 213 5.30 33.40 -27.95
C LEU A 213 4.02 32.55 -27.93
N LYS A 214 3.83 31.76 -26.88
CA LYS A 214 2.62 30.96 -26.69
C LYS A 214 1.37 31.84 -26.69
N MET A 215 1.36 32.90 -25.89
CA MET A 215 0.21 33.81 -25.77
C MET A 215 -0.06 34.58 -27.06
N PHE A 216 0.97 35.08 -27.74
CA PHE A 216 0.80 35.73 -29.03
C PHE A 216 0.22 34.79 -30.09
N THR A 217 0.71 33.55 -30.13
CA THR A 217 0.23 32.56 -31.09
C THR A 217 -1.23 32.18 -30.82
N ILE A 218 -1.61 31.98 -29.55
CA ILE A 218 -3.01 31.75 -29.16
C ILE A 218 -3.90 32.92 -29.58
N ARG A 219 -3.49 34.16 -29.31
CA ARG A 219 -4.24 35.37 -29.68
C ARG A 219 -4.42 35.49 -31.18
N ILE A 220 -3.38 35.22 -31.98
CA ILE A 220 -3.44 35.24 -33.45
C ILE A 220 -4.43 34.21 -33.98
N ILE A 221 -4.38 32.99 -33.46
CA ILE A 221 -5.33 31.92 -33.85
C ILE A 221 -6.75 32.33 -33.47
N ALA A 222 -6.98 32.82 -32.25
CA ALA A 222 -8.30 33.21 -31.77
C ALA A 222 -8.91 34.38 -32.58
N THR A 223 -8.10 35.39 -32.87
CA THR A 223 -8.52 36.56 -33.68
C THR A 223 -8.88 36.13 -35.11
N SER A 224 -8.08 35.23 -35.69
CA SER A 224 -8.29 34.67 -37.03
C SER A 224 -9.60 33.88 -37.15
N VAL A 225 -9.98 33.15 -36.10
CA VAL A 225 -11.24 32.39 -36.06
C VAL A 225 -12.43 33.33 -35.93
N LYS A 226 -12.45 34.22 -34.92
CA LYS A 226 -13.61 35.08 -34.64
C LYS A 226 -13.86 36.13 -35.73
N HIS A 227 -12.83 36.86 -36.14
CA HIS A 227 -12.99 38.03 -37.00
C HIS A 227 -12.90 37.71 -38.49
N HIS A 228 -12.18 36.65 -38.87
CA HIS A 228 -11.84 36.38 -40.28
C HIS A 228 -12.37 35.05 -40.84
N GLY A 229 -13.11 34.27 -40.04
CA GLY A 229 -13.83 33.10 -40.53
C GLY A 229 -12.94 31.90 -40.90
N GLN A 230 -11.75 31.75 -40.30
CA GLN A 230 -10.83 30.62 -40.53
C GLN A 230 -11.17 29.37 -39.69
N LEU A 231 -12.44 29.05 -39.53
CA LEU A 231 -12.90 27.96 -38.65
C LEU A 231 -12.35 26.60 -39.10
N SER A 232 -12.61 26.22 -40.35
CA SER A 232 -12.24 24.91 -40.90
C SER A 232 -10.73 24.68 -40.96
N SER A 233 -9.95 25.72 -41.26
CA SER A 233 -8.48 25.62 -41.32
C SER A 233 -7.88 25.36 -39.94
N VAL A 234 -8.34 26.06 -38.91
CA VAL A 234 -7.85 25.90 -37.53
C VAL A 234 -8.32 24.58 -36.95
N GLN A 235 -9.57 24.18 -37.19
CA GLN A 235 -10.11 22.88 -36.78
C GLN A 235 -9.27 21.72 -37.33
N ASN A 236 -8.98 21.72 -38.63
CA ASN A 236 -8.15 20.68 -39.25
C ASN A 236 -6.71 20.66 -38.69
N ALA A 237 -6.14 21.83 -38.40
CA ALA A 237 -4.82 21.93 -37.79
C ALA A 237 -4.80 21.42 -36.33
N ILE A 238 -5.85 21.68 -35.55
CA ILE A 238 -5.99 21.13 -34.19
C ILE A 238 -6.09 19.59 -34.26
N LEU A 239 -6.87 19.04 -35.20
CA LEU A 239 -7.01 17.59 -35.36
C LEU A 239 -5.72 16.90 -35.81
N SER A 240 -4.96 17.51 -36.74
CA SER A 240 -3.68 16.97 -37.17
C SER A 240 -2.66 17.02 -36.04
N THR A 241 -2.56 18.16 -35.33
CA THR A 241 -1.62 18.32 -34.22
C THR A 241 -1.88 17.36 -33.08
N LEU A 242 -3.15 17.13 -32.70
CA LEU A 242 -3.53 16.14 -31.68
C LEU A 242 -3.17 14.70 -32.08
N THR A 243 -3.10 14.39 -33.38
CA THR A 243 -2.78 13.05 -33.88
C THR A 243 -1.27 12.80 -33.88
N TYR A 244 -0.47 13.79 -34.28
CA TYR A 244 0.96 13.63 -34.49
C TYR A 244 1.84 14.11 -33.33
N PHE A 245 1.39 15.10 -32.54
CA PHE A 245 2.22 15.81 -31.56
C PHE A 245 1.61 15.79 -30.14
N PRO A 246 2.05 14.87 -29.25
CA PRO A 246 1.48 14.72 -27.91
C PRO A 246 1.68 15.94 -26.98
N HIS A 247 2.74 16.73 -27.20
CA HIS A 247 3.05 17.89 -26.37
C HIS A 247 2.09 19.08 -26.60
N LEU A 248 1.35 19.07 -27.73
CA LEU A 248 0.40 20.12 -28.10
C LEU A 248 -0.99 19.95 -27.49
N THR A 249 -1.23 18.83 -26.82
CA THR A 249 -2.48 18.56 -26.11
C THR A 249 -2.89 19.71 -25.18
N ASN A 250 -1.98 20.19 -24.33
CA ASN A 250 -2.29 21.28 -23.39
C ASN A 250 -2.45 22.63 -24.09
N PHE A 251 -1.63 22.89 -25.12
CA PHE A 251 -1.69 24.11 -25.91
C PHE A 251 -3.05 24.24 -26.61
N ASN A 252 -3.51 23.18 -27.28
CA ASN A 252 -4.79 23.18 -28.00
C ASN A 252 -5.99 23.39 -27.05
N ALA A 253 -5.95 22.82 -25.84
CA ALA A 253 -7.00 23.05 -24.85
C ALA A 253 -7.02 24.51 -24.37
N GLU A 254 -5.86 25.15 -24.20
CA GLU A 254 -5.77 26.58 -23.86
C GLU A 254 -6.21 27.49 -25.01
N VAL A 255 -5.92 27.14 -26.27
CA VAL A 255 -6.44 27.86 -27.45
C VAL A 255 -7.96 27.90 -27.41
N LEU A 256 -8.61 26.74 -27.23
CA LEU A 256 -10.06 26.66 -27.15
C LEU A 256 -10.62 27.42 -25.94
N LYS A 257 -9.89 27.48 -24.83
CA LYS A 257 -10.27 28.27 -23.66
C LYS A 257 -10.31 29.76 -23.97
N VAL A 258 -9.23 30.30 -24.53
CA VAL A 258 -9.17 31.72 -24.89
C VAL A 258 -10.25 32.06 -25.91
N VAL A 259 -10.47 31.20 -26.91
CA VAL A 259 -11.53 31.40 -27.92
C VAL A 259 -12.93 31.41 -27.29
N ASN A 260 -13.16 30.60 -26.27
CA ASN A 260 -14.45 30.55 -25.59
C ASN A 260 -14.64 31.72 -24.61
N ASP A 261 -13.67 31.97 -23.74
CA ASP A 261 -13.82 32.89 -22.60
C ASP A 261 -13.54 34.35 -22.98
N ASP A 262 -12.51 34.61 -23.78
CA ASP A 262 -12.10 35.99 -24.15
C ASP A 262 -12.80 36.46 -25.44
N PHE A 263 -13.14 35.51 -26.33
CA PHE A 263 -13.69 35.78 -27.65
C PHE A 263 -15.16 35.37 -27.82
N ASP A 264 -15.81 34.75 -26.82
CA ASP A 264 -17.21 34.31 -26.85
C ASP A 264 -17.59 33.50 -28.11
N TYR A 265 -16.68 32.64 -28.58
CA TYR A 265 -16.88 31.85 -29.81
C TYR A 265 -16.81 30.33 -29.56
N PRO A 266 -17.85 29.73 -28.93
CA PRO A 266 -17.85 28.31 -28.54
C PRO A 266 -17.91 27.33 -29.73
N GLN A 267 -18.29 27.79 -30.92
CA GLN A 267 -18.54 26.94 -32.09
C GLN A 267 -17.32 26.11 -32.48
N LEU A 268 -16.10 26.67 -32.41
CA LEU A 268 -14.87 25.93 -32.71
C LEU A 268 -14.70 24.72 -31.79
N THR A 269 -14.95 24.89 -30.50
CA THR A 269 -14.87 23.81 -29.51
C THR A 269 -15.91 22.73 -29.79
N GLU A 270 -17.14 23.12 -30.13
CA GLU A 270 -18.22 22.19 -30.47
C GLU A 270 -17.90 21.37 -31.73
N GLU A 271 -17.33 21.98 -32.76
CA GLU A 271 -16.94 21.29 -34.00
C GLU A 271 -15.74 20.37 -33.82
N VAL A 272 -14.72 20.79 -33.08
CA VAL A 272 -13.56 19.94 -32.76
C VAL A 272 -14.00 18.69 -31.98
N LEU A 273 -14.91 18.85 -31.00
CA LEU A 273 -15.46 17.71 -30.25
C LEU A 273 -16.29 16.77 -31.12
N ARG A 274 -17.08 17.32 -32.05
CA ARG A 274 -17.86 16.53 -33.02
C ARG A 274 -16.97 15.66 -33.90
N ASP A 275 -15.85 16.20 -34.38
CA ASP A 275 -14.93 15.46 -35.24
C ASP A 275 -14.13 14.40 -34.47
N ILE A 276 -13.70 14.71 -33.25
CA ILE A 276 -13.06 13.72 -32.37
C ILE A 276 -14.02 12.57 -32.08
N SER A 277 -15.31 12.86 -31.87
CA SER A 277 -16.34 11.84 -31.64
C SER A 277 -16.56 10.92 -32.85
N ASN A 278 -16.39 11.42 -34.07
CA ASN A 278 -16.58 10.63 -35.30
C ASN A 278 -15.32 9.87 -35.73
N LYS A 279 -14.17 10.16 -35.12
CA LYS A 279 -12.91 9.49 -35.44
C LYS A 279 -12.86 8.12 -34.79
N GLU A 280 -12.67 7.08 -35.59
CA GLU A 280 -12.45 5.72 -35.09
C GLU A 280 -10.98 5.54 -34.68
N PHE A 281 -10.77 5.00 -33.48
CA PHE A 281 -9.44 4.73 -32.94
C PHE A 281 -9.18 3.23 -32.90
N SER A 282 -8.11 2.79 -33.56
CA SER A 282 -7.67 1.41 -33.46
C SER A 282 -6.98 1.17 -32.11
N ALA A 283 -7.14 -0.03 -31.55
CA ALA A 283 -6.43 -0.42 -30.32
C ALA A 283 -4.90 -0.58 -30.50
N LYS A 284 -4.40 -0.55 -31.75
CA LYS A 284 -2.97 -0.65 -32.07
C LYS A 284 -2.26 0.70 -32.02
N ASP A 285 -2.99 1.80 -32.13
CA ASP A 285 -2.45 3.15 -32.05
C ASP A 285 -2.26 3.55 -30.59
N ASN A 286 -1.01 3.62 -30.13
CA ASN A 286 -0.72 3.86 -28.71
C ASN A 286 -0.55 5.36 -28.37
N THR A 287 -0.17 6.19 -29.33
CA THR A 287 0.15 7.62 -29.12
C THR A 287 -1.06 8.53 -29.35
N GLY A 288 -1.80 8.32 -30.45
CA GLY A 288 -2.96 9.15 -30.82
C GLY A 288 -4.08 9.16 -29.77
N PRO A 289 -4.66 8.00 -29.39
CA PRO A 289 -5.71 7.92 -28.38
C PRO A 289 -5.28 8.51 -27.02
N LYS A 290 -4.00 8.38 -26.67
CA LYS A 290 -3.45 8.92 -25.42
C LYS A 290 -3.33 10.46 -25.43
N ALA A 291 -2.91 11.04 -26.56
CA ALA A 291 -2.86 12.49 -26.73
C ALA A 291 -4.26 13.10 -26.68
N ILE A 292 -5.22 12.45 -27.33
CA ILE A 292 -6.64 12.86 -27.35
C ILE A 292 -7.28 12.66 -25.97
N SER A 293 -6.99 11.56 -25.28
CA SER A 293 -7.49 11.33 -23.92
C SER A 293 -7.00 12.43 -22.96
N SER A 294 -5.72 12.79 -23.04
CA SER A 294 -5.17 13.88 -22.22
C SER A 294 -5.75 15.25 -22.60
N PHE A 295 -6.09 15.45 -23.88
CA PHE A 295 -6.73 16.67 -24.37
C PHE A 295 -8.15 16.81 -23.84
N LEU A 296 -8.96 15.75 -23.90
CA LEU A 296 -10.32 15.76 -23.37
C LEU A 296 -10.35 16.03 -21.86
N VAL A 297 -9.46 15.39 -21.09
CA VAL A 297 -9.32 15.66 -19.66
C VAL A 297 -8.96 17.12 -19.43
N ARG A 298 -7.94 17.66 -20.11
CA ARG A 298 -7.53 19.05 -19.92
C ARG A 298 -8.60 20.05 -20.33
N LEU A 299 -9.31 19.78 -21.42
CA LEU A 299 -10.42 20.61 -21.89
C LEU A 299 -11.58 20.61 -20.89
N SER A 300 -11.89 19.46 -20.28
CA SER A 300 -12.92 19.34 -19.25
C SER A 300 -12.62 20.12 -17.96
N GLU A 301 -11.34 20.28 -17.62
CA GLU A 301 -10.92 21.10 -16.47
C GLU A 301 -11.04 22.60 -16.76
N LEU A 302 -10.87 23.00 -18.03
CA LEU A 302 -10.86 24.41 -18.43
C LEU A 302 -12.26 24.92 -18.80
N ILE A 303 -13.03 24.17 -19.58
CA ILE A 303 -14.32 24.59 -20.16
C ILE A 303 -15.39 23.48 -20.03
N PRO A 304 -15.73 23.03 -18.82
CA PRO A 304 -16.64 21.89 -18.61
C PRO A 304 -18.05 22.09 -19.20
N LYS A 305 -18.56 23.34 -19.20
CA LYS A 305 -19.91 23.66 -19.67
C LYS A 305 -20.11 23.40 -21.17
N ILE A 306 -19.11 23.72 -21.99
CA ILE A 306 -19.18 23.47 -23.44
C ILE A 306 -19.04 21.99 -23.74
N VAL A 307 -18.17 21.29 -23.01
CA VAL A 307 -18.02 19.83 -23.12
C VAL A 307 -19.35 19.13 -22.76
N LEU A 308 -20.06 19.61 -21.74
CA LEU A 308 -21.38 19.08 -21.37
C LEU A 308 -22.43 19.26 -22.48
N ARG A 309 -22.44 20.38 -23.21
CA ARG A 309 -23.35 20.58 -24.35
C ARG A 309 -23.18 19.52 -25.43
N GLN A 310 -21.96 19.03 -25.62
CA GLN A 310 -21.62 18.00 -26.60
C GLN A 310 -21.55 16.59 -26.01
N MET A 311 -22.05 16.38 -24.79
CA MET A 311 -21.92 15.09 -24.11
C MET A 311 -22.59 13.95 -24.86
N THR A 312 -23.72 14.20 -25.53
CA THR A 312 -24.42 13.18 -26.35
C THR A 312 -23.56 12.60 -27.46
N LEU A 313 -22.61 13.38 -28.01
CA LEU A 313 -21.63 12.91 -28.98
C LEU A 313 -20.46 12.19 -28.28
N ILE A 314 -19.89 12.82 -27.25
CA ILE A 314 -18.71 12.30 -26.54
C ILE A 314 -18.99 10.93 -25.90
N VAL A 315 -20.22 10.66 -25.45
CA VAL A 315 -20.62 9.35 -24.91
C VAL A 315 -20.39 8.20 -25.91
N LYS A 316 -20.43 8.45 -27.23
CA LYS A 316 -20.09 7.42 -28.24
C LYS A 316 -18.66 6.89 -28.07
N LEU A 317 -17.74 7.73 -27.59
CA LEU A 317 -16.36 7.36 -27.37
C LEU A 317 -16.18 6.37 -26.19
N LEU A 318 -17.20 6.18 -25.34
CA LEU A 318 -17.18 5.16 -24.28
C LEU A 318 -17.27 3.74 -24.83
N ASN A 319 -17.83 3.54 -26.01
CA ASN A 319 -17.93 2.22 -26.65
C ASN A 319 -16.67 1.84 -27.43
N ASN A 320 -15.63 2.68 -27.42
CA ASN A 320 -14.38 2.40 -28.11
C ASN A 320 -13.57 1.29 -27.40
N SER A 321 -12.85 0.52 -28.22
CA SER A 321 -11.95 -0.54 -27.74
C SER A 321 -10.80 -0.03 -26.85
N SER A 322 -10.31 1.18 -27.12
CA SER A 322 -9.22 1.80 -26.35
C SER A 322 -9.69 2.22 -24.96
N PHE A 323 -9.08 1.62 -23.92
CA PHE A 323 -9.38 1.95 -22.53
C PHE A 323 -8.93 3.36 -22.12
N THR A 324 -7.95 3.95 -22.80
CA THR A 324 -7.43 5.30 -22.50
C THR A 324 -8.48 6.39 -22.75
N LEU A 325 -9.22 6.27 -23.85
CA LEU A 325 -10.34 7.16 -24.17
C LEU A 325 -11.48 6.99 -23.17
N ARG A 326 -11.84 5.74 -22.85
CA ARG A 326 -12.85 5.44 -21.81
C ARG A 326 -12.47 6.06 -20.47
N CYS A 327 -11.20 5.95 -20.06
CA CYS A 327 -10.69 6.60 -18.85
C CYS A 327 -10.85 8.13 -18.89
N ALA A 328 -10.50 8.76 -20.01
CA ALA A 328 -10.61 10.22 -20.14
C ALA A 328 -12.05 10.71 -20.08
N ILE A 329 -13.00 9.98 -20.67
CA ILE A 329 -14.42 10.37 -20.62
C ILE A 329 -14.96 10.23 -19.21
N VAL A 330 -14.62 9.13 -18.52
CA VAL A 330 -14.99 8.93 -17.11
C VAL A 330 -14.45 10.08 -16.24
N GLU A 331 -13.19 10.47 -16.44
CA GLU A 331 -12.59 11.61 -15.72
C GLU A 331 -13.24 12.95 -16.11
N THR A 332 -13.58 13.12 -17.39
CA THR A 332 -14.32 14.29 -17.90
C THR A 332 -15.69 14.43 -17.24
N CYS A 333 -16.43 13.32 -17.08
CA CYS A 333 -17.72 13.32 -16.37
C CYS A 333 -17.55 13.81 -14.93
N GLY A 334 -16.55 13.30 -14.21
CA GLY A 334 -16.24 13.75 -12.85
C GLY A 334 -15.91 15.24 -12.77
N ASN A 335 -15.07 15.75 -13.67
CA ASN A 335 -14.71 17.17 -13.71
C ASN A 335 -15.92 18.09 -13.99
N ILE A 336 -16.82 17.67 -14.89
CA ILE A 336 -18.06 18.41 -15.19
C ILE A 336 -18.96 18.49 -13.96
N VAL A 337 -19.16 17.37 -13.26
CA VAL A 337 -19.96 17.35 -12.02
C VAL A 337 -19.38 18.28 -10.96
N ILE A 338 -18.05 18.25 -10.79
CA ILE A 338 -17.34 19.12 -9.83
C ILE A 338 -17.59 20.60 -10.13
N ASP A 339 -17.49 21.02 -11.39
CA ASP A 339 -17.63 22.43 -11.73
C ASP A 339 -19.07 22.94 -11.55
N ILE A 340 -20.06 22.16 -11.97
CA ILE A 340 -21.49 22.50 -11.80
C ILE A 340 -21.84 22.60 -10.32
N CYS A 341 -21.29 21.72 -9.48
CA CYS A 341 -21.57 21.71 -8.05
C CYS A 341 -20.97 22.91 -7.29
N LYS A 342 -20.00 23.64 -7.86
CA LYS A 342 -19.48 24.87 -7.22
C LYS A 342 -20.54 25.96 -7.13
N ASN A 343 -21.46 26.03 -8.10
CA ASN A 343 -22.50 27.05 -8.18
C ASN A 343 -23.89 26.44 -7.94
N LYS A 344 -24.49 26.69 -6.78
CA LYS A 344 -25.82 26.14 -6.42
C LYS A 344 -26.93 26.44 -7.44
N GLN A 345 -26.94 27.63 -8.04
CA GLN A 345 -27.92 28.00 -9.07
C GLN A 345 -27.75 27.21 -10.37
N GLU A 346 -26.51 26.84 -10.72
CA GLU A 346 -26.24 26.02 -11.90
C GLU A 346 -26.57 24.55 -11.63
N LEU A 347 -26.37 24.08 -10.40
CA LEU A 347 -26.77 22.75 -9.97
C LEU A 347 -28.28 22.51 -10.13
N GLU A 348 -29.13 23.48 -9.75
CA GLU A 348 -30.58 23.35 -9.95
C GLU A 348 -30.96 23.27 -11.45
N ARG A 349 -30.28 24.05 -12.30
CA ARG A 349 -30.52 24.03 -13.75
C ARG A 349 -30.09 22.73 -14.42
N TYR A 350 -28.98 22.15 -13.96
CA TYR A 350 -28.37 20.96 -14.56
C TYR A 350 -28.56 19.67 -13.74
N LYS A 351 -29.46 19.66 -12.75
CA LYS A 351 -29.67 18.55 -11.79
C LYS A 351 -29.84 17.20 -12.49
N ASN A 352 -30.76 17.10 -13.44
CA ASN A 352 -31.01 15.87 -14.19
C ASN A 352 -29.78 15.40 -14.99
N GLN A 353 -29.00 16.34 -15.55
CA GLN A 353 -27.78 15.98 -16.28
C GLN A 353 -26.70 15.47 -15.33
N VAL A 354 -26.57 16.07 -14.14
CA VAL A 354 -25.64 15.59 -13.11
C VAL A 354 -26.02 14.19 -12.64
N GLU A 355 -27.30 13.90 -12.43
CA GLU A 355 -27.78 12.56 -12.05
C GLU A 355 -27.42 11.52 -13.12
N VAL A 356 -27.67 11.79 -14.39
CA VAL A 356 -27.27 10.89 -15.51
C VAL A 356 -25.75 10.68 -15.57
N LEU A 357 -24.95 11.73 -15.31
CA LEU A 357 -23.49 11.60 -15.26
C LEU A 357 -23.01 10.77 -14.07
N LEU A 358 -23.67 10.86 -12.91
CA LEU A 358 -23.38 10.03 -11.75
C LEU A 358 -23.75 8.56 -12.01
N GLU A 359 -24.91 8.29 -12.61
CA GLU A 359 -25.31 6.94 -13.03
C GLU A 359 -24.30 6.33 -14.01
N LEU A 360 -23.81 7.13 -14.96
CA LEU A 360 -22.78 6.71 -15.89
C LEU A 360 -21.45 6.38 -15.18
N LEU A 361 -21.06 7.13 -14.16
CA LEU A 361 -19.89 6.80 -13.33
C LEU A 361 -20.12 5.49 -12.56
N GLU A 362 -21.31 5.30 -11.99
CA GLU A 362 -21.72 4.08 -11.27
C GLU A 362 -21.68 2.83 -12.18
N GLU A 363 -22.15 2.94 -13.42
CA GLU A 363 -22.10 1.84 -14.42
C GLU A 363 -20.65 1.41 -14.70
N ARG A 364 -19.71 2.36 -14.75
CA ARG A 364 -18.30 2.10 -15.09
C ARG A 364 -17.51 1.42 -13.97
N PHE A 365 -18.10 1.19 -12.79
CA PHE A 365 -17.53 0.29 -11.77
C PHE A 365 -17.44 -1.16 -12.26
N LEU A 366 -18.22 -1.54 -13.28
CA LEU A 366 -18.25 -2.88 -13.88
C LEU A 366 -17.53 -2.97 -15.23
N ASP A 367 -16.73 -1.97 -15.60
CA ASP A 367 -15.99 -2.00 -16.86
C ASP A 367 -14.97 -3.16 -16.89
N SER A 368 -14.83 -3.82 -18.06
CA SER A 368 -13.90 -4.94 -18.25
C SER A 368 -12.45 -4.58 -17.90
N ASN A 369 -12.04 -3.32 -18.09
CA ASN A 369 -10.66 -2.88 -17.84
C ASN A 369 -10.50 -2.29 -16.42
N PRO A 370 -9.51 -2.75 -15.63
CA PRO A 370 -9.28 -2.23 -14.27
C PRO A 370 -8.92 -0.74 -14.20
N TYR A 371 -8.26 -0.18 -15.23
CA TYR A 371 -7.90 1.24 -15.24
C TYR A 371 -9.12 2.16 -15.33
N VAL A 372 -10.13 1.76 -16.10
CA VAL A 372 -11.39 2.51 -16.23
C VAL A 372 -12.16 2.46 -14.92
N ARG A 373 -12.30 1.27 -14.30
CA ARG A 373 -12.91 1.11 -12.96
C ARG A 373 -12.22 1.95 -11.90
N SER A 374 -10.88 1.92 -11.90
CA SER A 374 -10.06 2.76 -11.02
C SER A 374 -10.31 4.25 -11.24
N LYS A 375 -10.46 4.70 -12.48
CA LYS A 375 -10.74 6.10 -12.82
C LYS A 375 -12.15 6.52 -12.43
N ALA A 376 -13.14 5.64 -12.55
CA ALA A 376 -14.50 5.87 -12.07
C ALA A 376 -14.51 6.13 -10.55
N ILE A 377 -13.83 5.26 -9.79
CA ILE A 377 -13.67 5.42 -8.34
C ILE A 377 -12.96 6.74 -7.98
N GLN A 378 -11.90 7.12 -8.71
CA GLN A 378 -11.22 8.40 -8.52
C GLN A 378 -12.11 9.62 -8.84
N GLY A 379 -12.96 9.51 -9.85
CA GLY A 379 -13.99 10.52 -10.14
C GLY A 379 -14.95 10.67 -8.96
N CYS A 380 -15.50 9.55 -8.46
CA CYS A 380 -16.39 9.54 -7.30
C CYS A 380 -15.73 10.08 -6.03
N LEU A 381 -14.44 9.80 -5.81
CA LEU A 381 -13.66 10.37 -4.70
C LEU A 381 -13.69 11.90 -4.73
N LYS A 382 -13.38 12.51 -5.88
CA LYS A 382 -13.42 13.97 -6.05
C LYS A 382 -14.84 14.53 -5.92
N VAL A 383 -15.87 13.79 -6.32
CA VAL A 383 -17.28 14.19 -6.14
C VAL A 383 -17.69 14.18 -4.66
N CYS A 384 -17.14 13.28 -3.84
CA CYS A 384 -17.42 13.23 -2.41
C CYS A 384 -16.86 14.44 -1.64
N ASP A 385 -15.83 15.12 -2.17
CA ASP A 385 -15.27 16.36 -1.61
C ASP A 385 -16.19 17.58 -1.72
N LEU A 386 -17.26 17.49 -2.51
CA LEU A 386 -18.16 18.61 -2.78
C LEU A 386 -19.12 18.84 -1.59
N ASP A 387 -19.49 20.11 -1.37
CA ASP A 387 -20.44 20.53 -0.34
C ASP A 387 -21.85 19.96 -0.54
N ALA A 388 -22.22 19.63 -1.78
CA ALA A 388 -23.50 19.01 -2.12
C ALA A 388 -23.54 17.54 -1.67
N LYS A 389 -24.42 17.24 -0.71
CA LYS A 389 -24.61 15.90 -0.15
C LYS A 389 -25.64 15.12 -0.95
N PHE A 390 -25.21 14.52 -2.06
CA PHE A 390 -26.03 13.59 -2.87
C PHE A 390 -26.31 12.29 -2.10
N ASN A 391 -27.22 12.32 -1.12
CA ASN A 391 -27.39 11.25 -0.12
C ASN A 391 -27.69 9.88 -0.76
N LYS A 392 -28.62 9.83 -1.73
CA LYS A 392 -28.99 8.59 -2.44
C LYS A 392 -27.81 7.98 -3.21
N ASN A 393 -27.11 8.81 -3.99
CA ASN A 393 -25.93 8.36 -4.74
C ASN A 393 -24.79 7.94 -3.81
N ARG A 394 -24.57 8.63 -2.69
CA ARG A 394 -23.53 8.25 -1.72
C ARG A 394 -23.78 6.86 -1.12
N LEU A 395 -25.03 6.52 -0.80
CA LEU A 395 -25.39 5.18 -0.33
C LEU A 395 -25.20 4.11 -1.43
N ASN A 396 -25.50 4.43 -2.69
CA ASN A 396 -25.20 3.52 -3.79
C ASN A 396 -23.69 3.35 -4.01
N LEU A 397 -22.93 4.43 -3.92
CA LEU A 397 -21.47 4.43 -4.05
C LEU A 397 -20.79 3.60 -2.94
N THR A 398 -21.29 3.64 -1.70
CA THR A 398 -20.76 2.77 -0.63
C THR A 398 -20.99 1.30 -0.97
N ARG A 399 -22.19 0.93 -1.41
CA ARG A 399 -22.52 -0.45 -1.83
C ARG A 399 -21.62 -0.91 -2.98
N LEU A 400 -21.41 -0.07 -3.98
CA LEU A 400 -20.53 -0.36 -5.11
C LEU A 400 -19.07 -0.48 -4.68
N ALA A 401 -18.60 0.39 -3.78
CA ALA A 401 -17.25 0.35 -3.26
C ALA A 401 -16.98 -0.92 -2.44
N VAL A 402 -17.91 -1.34 -1.57
CA VAL A 402 -17.82 -2.60 -0.80
C VAL A 402 -17.75 -3.80 -1.73
N ARG A 403 -18.60 -3.85 -2.77
CA ARG A 403 -18.52 -4.92 -3.79
C ARG A 403 -17.16 -4.94 -4.49
N SER A 404 -16.61 -3.77 -4.82
CA SER A 404 -15.31 -3.63 -5.48
C SER A 404 -14.12 -3.97 -4.56
N LEU A 405 -14.30 -4.18 -3.26
CA LEU A 405 -13.24 -4.73 -2.39
C LEU A 405 -12.87 -6.17 -2.77
N GLN A 406 -13.78 -6.92 -3.39
CA GLN A 406 -13.53 -8.29 -3.87
C GLN A 406 -13.04 -8.33 -5.32
N ASP A 407 -12.64 -7.20 -5.91
CA ASP A 407 -12.15 -7.14 -7.28
C ASP A 407 -10.90 -8.00 -7.46
N ARG A 408 -10.70 -8.54 -8.67
CA ARG A 408 -9.46 -9.24 -9.03
C ARG A 408 -8.26 -8.29 -9.05
N SER A 409 -8.46 -7.04 -9.45
CA SER A 409 -7.39 -6.05 -9.59
C SER A 409 -7.05 -5.37 -8.27
N SER A 410 -5.77 -5.38 -7.94
CA SER A 410 -5.18 -4.67 -6.79
C SER A 410 -5.46 -3.18 -6.77
N LEU A 411 -5.32 -2.51 -7.92
CA LEU A 411 -5.51 -1.07 -8.06
C LEU A 411 -6.95 -0.64 -7.75
N VAL A 412 -7.93 -1.46 -8.17
CA VAL A 412 -9.35 -1.20 -7.90
C VAL A 412 -9.62 -1.35 -6.41
N ARG A 413 -9.20 -2.47 -5.79
CA ARG A 413 -9.37 -2.70 -4.34
C ARG A 413 -8.79 -1.55 -3.51
N ARG A 414 -7.57 -1.11 -3.83
CA ARG A 414 -6.92 0.03 -3.15
C ARG A 414 -7.76 1.30 -3.23
N ASN A 415 -8.23 1.66 -4.42
CA ASN A 415 -9.01 2.88 -4.60
C ASN A 415 -10.42 2.75 -4.00
N SER A 416 -11.00 1.54 -3.95
CA SER A 416 -12.26 1.28 -3.25
C SER A 416 -12.13 1.51 -1.75
N VAL A 417 -11.04 1.06 -1.13
CA VAL A 417 -10.73 1.38 0.27
C VAL A 417 -10.63 2.90 0.47
N LYS A 418 -9.88 3.61 -0.38
CA LYS A 418 -9.82 5.09 -0.34
C LYS A 418 -11.21 5.74 -0.41
N LEU A 419 -12.06 5.25 -1.29
CA LEU A 419 -13.42 5.75 -1.46
C LEU A 419 -14.26 5.53 -0.19
N LEU A 420 -14.17 4.36 0.43
CA LEU A 420 -14.83 4.09 1.70
C LEU A 420 -14.32 5.00 2.82
N SER A 421 -13.00 5.19 2.94
CA SER A 421 -12.43 6.16 3.91
C SER A 421 -12.99 7.56 3.68
N LYS A 422 -13.08 7.99 2.42
CA LYS A 422 -13.59 9.33 2.11
C LYS A 422 -15.09 9.47 2.38
N LEU A 423 -15.87 8.43 2.14
CA LEU A 423 -17.30 8.39 2.42
C LEU A 423 -17.59 8.42 3.92
N ILE A 424 -16.75 7.78 4.74
CA ILE A 424 -16.80 7.92 6.20
C ILE A 424 -16.48 9.37 6.60
N LEU A 425 -15.36 9.94 6.12
CA LEU A 425 -14.98 11.32 6.46
C LEU A 425 -16.08 12.36 6.17
N THR A 426 -16.79 12.18 5.05
CA THR A 426 -17.75 13.15 4.53
C THR A 426 -19.21 12.72 4.72
N HIS A 427 -19.49 11.80 5.65
CA HIS A 427 -20.82 11.22 5.80
C HIS A 427 -21.91 12.29 6.04
N PRO A 428 -23.13 12.14 5.50
CA PRO A 428 -24.19 13.15 5.67
C PRO A 428 -24.72 13.26 7.10
N PHE A 429 -24.55 12.20 7.91
CA PHE A 429 -25.28 12.01 9.17
C PHE A 429 -24.85 12.85 10.38
N THR A 430 -24.20 14.00 10.20
CA THR A 430 -23.63 14.81 11.28
C THR A 430 -24.58 15.79 11.97
N GLN A 431 -25.75 16.07 11.39
CA GLN A 431 -26.59 17.22 11.79
C GLN A 431 -27.27 17.07 13.15
N MET A 432 -27.70 15.87 13.53
CA MET A 432 -28.55 15.66 14.71
C MET A 432 -27.79 15.17 15.95
N HIS A 433 -26.84 14.26 15.77
CA HIS A 433 -26.24 13.49 16.88
C HIS A 433 -24.71 13.48 16.88
N GLY A 434 -24.08 14.40 16.15
CA GLY A 434 -22.63 14.49 15.99
C GLY A 434 -22.08 13.50 14.96
N THR A 435 -20.78 13.23 15.04
CA THR A 435 -20.03 12.44 14.05
C THR A 435 -20.02 10.93 14.33
N GLN A 436 -20.59 10.45 15.44
CA GLN A 436 -20.43 9.06 15.86
C GLN A 436 -21.38 8.11 15.13
N LEU A 437 -20.87 6.96 14.67
CA LEU A 437 -21.55 6.00 13.80
C LEU A 437 -21.78 4.62 14.44
N ARG A 438 -22.05 4.63 15.75
CA ARG A 438 -22.30 3.38 16.49
C ARG A 438 -23.66 2.75 16.18
N LEU A 439 -23.65 1.58 15.55
CA LEU A 439 -24.85 0.89 15.05
C LEU A 439 -25.94 0.70 16.11
N SER A 440 -25.60 0.20 17.29
CA SER A 440 -26.56 -0.02 18.39
C SER A 440 -27.31 1.25 18.80
N GLN A 441 -26.64 2.40 18.80
CA GLN A 441 -27.28 3.68 19.13
C GLN A 441 -28.22 4.14 18.02
N TRP A 442 -27.82 4.01 16.76
CA TRP A 442 -28.65 4.39 15.61
C TRP A 442 -29.88 3.50 15.46
N GLU A 443 -29.75 2.19 15.68
CA GLU A 443 -30.89 1.25 15.71
C GLU A 443 -31.87 1.56 16.84
N GLN A 444 -31.38 1.88 18.04
CA GLN A 444 -32.22 2.25 19.17
C GLN A 444 -32.99 3.55 18.86
N ARG A 445 -32.34 4.54 18.26
CA ARG A 445 -32.97 5.79 17.82
C ARG A 445 -34.04 5.56 16.76
N HIS A 446 -33.75 4.71 15.77
CA HIS A 446 -34.72 4.32 14.74
C HIS A 446 -35.97 3.67 15.36
N LYS A 447 -35.79 2.71 16.28
CA LYS A 447 -36.89 2.06 17.02
C LYS A 447 -37.71 3.05 17.84
N ASN A 448 -37.04 3.99 18.53
CA ASN A 448 -37.73 5.01 19.31
C ASN A 448 -38.57 5.96 18.43
N ALA A 449 -38.05 6.36 17.27
CA ALA A 449 -38.77 7.21 16.32
C ALA A 449 -39.97 6.49 15.70
N LEU A 450 -39.84 5.20 15.38
CA LEU A 450 -40.96 4.37 14.95
C LEU A 450 -42.05 4.28 16.03
N HIS A 451 -41.67 4.04 17.29
CA HIS A 451 -42.63 4.00 18.39
C HIS A 451 -43.33 5.36 18.59
N GLN A 452 -42.64 6.48 18.42
CA GLN A 452 -43.24 7.81 18.47
C GLN A 452 -44.24 8.04 17.32
N LEU A 453 -43.91 7.57 16.11
CA LEU A 453 -44.84 7.61 14.98
C LEU A 453 -46.08 6.76 15.26
N ASP A 454 -45.92 5.53 15.74
CA ASP A 454 -47.04 4.64 16.08
C ASP A 454 -47.95 5.23 17.17
N THR A 455 -47.38 6.01 18.11
CA THR A 455 -48.16 6.68 19.15
C THR A 455 -48.97 7.83 18.57
N LEU A 456 -48.34 8.65 17.71
CA LEU A 456 -49.02 9.79 17.07
C LEU A 456 -50.07 9.35 16.04
N LEU A 457 -49.85 8.26 15.32
CA LEU A 457 -50.83 7.67 14.40
C LEU A 457 -52.06 7.13 15.15
N LYS A 458 -51.86 6.55 16.35
CA LYS A 458 -52.96 6.11 17.23
C LYS A 458 -53.77 7.27 17.79
N ASP A 459 -53.13 8.42 18.04
CA ASP A 459 -53.80 9.63 18.51
C ASP A 459 -54.58 10.37 17.41
N SER A 460 -54.25 10.15 16.12
CA SER A 460 -54.85 10.88 14.98
C SER A 460 -56.03 10.19 14.27
N ASN A 461 -56.42 8.96 14.62
CA ASN A 461 -57.53 8.21 13.97
C ASN A 461 -57.47 8.26 12.42
N GLU A 462 -56.28 8.21 11.83
CA GLU A 462 -56.11 7.99 10.40
C GLU A 462 -55.61 6.55 10.19
N ASP A 463 -56.44 5.72 9.56
CA ASP A 463 -56.03 4.40 9.09
C ASP A 463 -54.85 4.53 8.11
N PRO A 464 -53.87 3.61 8.17
CA PRO A 464 -52.76 3.62 7.24
C PRO A 464 -53.22 3.06 5.88
N GLU A 465 -53.60 3.92 4.94
CA GLU A 465 -53.52 3.56 3.52
C GLU A 465 -52.05 3.59 3.09
N GLU A 466 -51.42 2.42 3.14
CA GLU A 466 -50.23 2.08 2.37
C GLU A 466 -50.54 2.17 0.87
N ASP A 467 -50.13 3.26 0.21
CA ASP A 467 -49.53 3.29 -1.14
C ASP A 467 -49.73 4.64 -1.83
N SER A 468 -48.74 5.53 -1.70
CA SER A 468 -48.39 6.54 -2.71
C SER A 468 -47.07 7.23 -2.36
N LEU A 469 -46.04 6.40 -2.10
CA LEU A 469 -44.65 6.83 -2.05
C LEU A 469 -44.05 6.85 -3.46
N GLU A 470 -44.49 7.77 -4.31
CA GLU A 470 -43.76 8.14 -5.53
C GLU A 470 -44.37 9.39 -6.17
N HIS A 471 -44.26 10.55 -5.51
CA HIS A 471 -44.16 11.86 -6.19
C HIS A 471 -43.80 12.93 -5.15
N THR A 472 -42.53 13.27 -5.07
CA THR A 472 -42.07 14.57 -4.57
C THR A 472 -42.34 15.62 -5.63
N PRO A 473 -43.16 16.67 -5.40
CA PRO A 473 -43.04 17.89 -6.17
C PRO A 473 -42.05 18.81 -5.47
N GLU A 474 -40.79 18.76 -5.91
CA GLU A 474 -39.90 19.92 -5.80
C GLU A 474 -40.40 20.98 -6.79
N HIS A 475 -41.29 21.89 -6.38
CA HIS A 475 -41.44 23.21 -7.02
C HIS A 475 -42.15 24.17 -6.06
N GLY A 476 -41.41 25.15 -5.55
CA GLY A 476 -42.02 26.37 -5.03
C GLY A 476 -42.44 27.27 -6.19
N VAL A 477 -43.74 27.51 -6.37
CA VAL A 477 -44.26 28.64 -7.16
C VAL A 477 -45.54 29.19 -6.52
N ALA A 478 -45.40 30.43 -6.05
CA ALA A 478 -46.35 31.54 -6.03
C ALA A 478 -47.86 31.32 -5.77
N LEU A 479 -48.33 32.01 -4.72
CA LEU A 479 -49.65 32.64 -4.62
C LEU A 479 -50.10 33.30 -5.93
N GLN A 480 -51.31 32.99 -6.43
CA GLN A 480 -52.30 33.98 -6.90
C GLN A 480 -53.64 33.36 -7.36
N ASN A 481 -54.73 33.88 -6.75
CA ASN A 481 -56.08 34.18 -7.30
C ASN A 481 -56.93 33.02 -7.87
N SER A 482 -58.25 32.93 -7.74
CA SER A 482 -59.38 33.76 -7.27
C SER A 482 -60.61 32.80 -7.30
N HIS A 483 -61.69 32.86 -6.51
CA HIS A 483 -62.69 33.92 -6.38
C HIS A 483 -63.70 33.55 -5.27
N GLU A 484 -64.21 34.58 -4.62
CA GLU A 484 -65.39 34.71 -3.75
C GLU A 484 -66.64 33.94 -4.26
N LYS A 485 -67.59 33.47 -3.45
CA LYS A 485 -68.50 34.28 -2.59
C LYS A 485 -69.31 33.40 -1.62
N GLY A 486 -69.62 33.97 -0.44
CA GLY A 486 -70.88 33.70 0.28
C GLY A 486 -70.73 33.27 1.74
N HIS A 487 -70.54 34.22 2.65
CA HIS A 487 -70.74 34.03 4.10
C HIS A 487 -72.14 34.48 4.50
N GLU A 488 -72.88 33.65 5.25
CA GLU A 488 -73.77 34.11 6.33
C GLU A 488 -73.52 33.25 7.59
N HIS A 489 -73.23 33.97 8.70
CA HIS A 489 -73.24 33.66 10.14
C HIS A 489 -72.58 32.38 10.71
N SER A 490 -71.46 32.47 11.46
CA SER A 490 -71.31 32.84 12.90
C SER A 490 -72.02 31.84 13.82
N GLU A 491 -71.37 30.81 14.38
CA GLU A 491 -70.79 30.84 15.75
C GLU A 491 -69.76 29.72 16.09
N ASN A 492 -69.27 28.90 15.14
CA ASN A 492 -68.33 27.78 15.42
C ASN A 492 -66.86 28.02 15.00
N THR A 493 -66.44 29.27 14.73
CA THR A 493 -65.15 29.53 14.08
C THR A 493 -63.92 29.41 14.99
N LEU A 494 -64.06 29.60 16.30
CA LEU A 494 -62.89 29.58 17.21
C LEU A 494 -62.46 28.16 17.61
N GLU A 495 -63.40 27.24 17.82
CA GLU A 495 -63.10 25.83 18.13
C GLU A 495 -62.59 25.07 16.89
N ASN A 496 -63.19 25.31 15.71
CA ASN A 496 -62.72 24.74 14.44
C ASN A 496 -61.35 25.31 13.99
N GLU A 497 -60.99 26.54 14.35
CA GLU A 497 -59.65 27.08 14.09
C GLU A 497 -58.58 26.48 15.01
N THR A 498 -58.91 26.15 16.26
CA THR A 498 -58.00 25.44 17.17
C THR A 498 -57.87 23.95 16.84
N GLU A 499 -58.95 23.29 16.45
CA GLU A 499 -58.89 21.89 15.99
C GLU A 499 -58.13 21.78 14.65
N ASN A 500 -58.40 22.66 13.68
CA ASN A 500 -57.63 22.67 12.43
C ASN A 500 -56.15 23.04 12.63
N LYS A 501 -55.81 23.92 13.58
CA LYS A 501 -54.41 24.19 13.95
C LYS A 501 -53.74 22.98 14.59
N ASN A 502 -54.41 22.29 15.51
CA ASN A 502 -53.88 21.07 16.14
C ASN A 502 -53.72 19.92 15.15
N LEU A 503 -54.66 19.75 14.21
CA LEU A 503 -54.53 18.80 13.09
C LEU A 503 -53.36 19.18 12.17
N MET A 504 -53.22 20.45 11.77
CA MET A 504 -52.08 20.90 10.96
C MET A 504 -50.73 20.73 11.67
N GLU A 505 -50.66 21.01 12.97
CA GLU A 505 -49.46 20.80 13.79
C GLU A 505 -49.12 19.30 13.92
N ASN A 506 -50.13 18.43 14.08
CA ASN A 506 -49.95 16.99 14.10
C ASN A 506 -49.51 16.44 12.74
N THR A 507 -50.08 16.91 11.62
CA THR A 507 -49.63 16.51 10.27
C THR A 507 -48.18 16.96 10.01
N GLN A 508 -47.80 18.16 10.44
CA GLN A 508 -46.41 18.63 10.34
C GLN A 508 -45.46 17.83 11.25
N ALA A 509 -45.90 17.45 12.45
CA ALA A 509 -45.14 16.60 13.36
C ALA A 509 -44.94 15.18 12.78
N ILE A 510 -45.98 14.58 12.21
CA ILE A 510 -45.93 13.29 11.52
C ILE A 510 -44.96 13.37 10.34
N PHE A 511 -45.03 14.41 9.52
CA PHE A 511 -44.11 14.60 8.38
C PHE A 511 -42.65 14.73 8.84
N LYS A 512 -42.38 15.49 9.90
CA LYS A 512 -41.04 15.64 10.49
C LYS A 512 -40.51 14.32 11.06
N ILE A 513 -41.36 13.53 11.71
CA ILE A 513 -40.96 12.21 12.25
C ILE A 513 -40.72 11.21 11.13
N ARG A 514 -41.55 11.20 10.06
CA ARG A 514 -41.30 10.37 8.87
C ARG A 514 -39.95 10.69 8.21
N LEU A 515 -39.60 11.97 8.07
CA LEU A 515 -38.27 12.37 7.58
C LEU A 515 -37.14 11.92 8.51
N THR A 516 -37.37 11.99 9.82
CA THR A 516 -36.40 11.54 10.84
C THR A 516 -36.21 10.02 10.78
N ILE A 517 -37.27 9.25 10.56
CA ILE A 517 -37.22 7.79 10.36
C ILE A 517 -36.44 7.47 9.10
N GLN A 518 -36.73 8.13 7.98
CA GLN A 518 -35.98 7.93 6.73
C GLN A 518 -34.49 8.24 6.93
N TYR A 519 -34.16 9.33 7.62
CA TYR A 519 -32.77 9.69 7.95
C TYR A 519 -32.07 8.62 8.79
N TYR A 520 -32.74 8.08 9.81
CA TYR A 520 -32.19 6.99 10.62
C TYR A 520 -32.07 5.68 9.84
N LYS A 521 -33.02 5.37 8.97
CA LYS A 521 -32.98 4.20 8.09
C LYS A 521 -31.78 4.28 7.14
N ASP A 522 -31.60 5.42 6.47
CA ASP A 522 -30.45 5.65 5.58
C ASP A 522 -29.11 5.56 6.34
N ALA A 523 -29.06 6.04 7.59
CA ALA A 523 -27.88 5.93 8.44
C ALA A 523 -27.57 4.47 8.82
N VAL A 524 -28.59 3.69 9.22
CA VAL A 524 -28.44 2.27 9.55
C VAL A 524 -28.01 1.47 8.32
N ASP A 525 -28.61 1.72 7.15
CA ASP A 525 -28.23 1.09 5.88
C ASP A 525 -26.77 1.43 5.51
N PHE A 526 -26.33 2.66 5.73
CA PHE A 526 -24.94 3.07 5.51
C PHE A 526 -23.96 2.33 6.44
N ILE A 527 -24.26 2.28 7.75
CA ILE A 527 -23.39 1.64 8.76
C ILE A 527 -23.32 0.13 8.54
N THR A 528 -24.43 -0.53 8.21
CA THR A 528 -24.46 -1.98 7.92
C THR A 528 -23.61 -2.33 6.69
N ILE A 529 -23.67 -1.54 5.61
CA ILE A 529 -22.81 -1.71 4.44
C ILE A 529 -21.33 -1.54 4.81
N ILE A 530 -21.00 -0.56 5.67
CA ILE A 530 -19.61 -0.39 6.13
C ILE A 530 -19.15 -1.56 7.00
N HIS A 531 -20.01 -2.13 7.84
CA HIS A 531 -19.67 -3.33 8.62
C HIS A 531 -19.30 -4.52 7.70
N GLU A 532 -20.04 -4.73 6.61
CA GLU A 532 -19.66 -5.71 5.57
C GLU A 532 -18.33 -5.36 4.92
N GLY A 533 -18.11 -4.08 4.60
CA GLY A 533 -16.86 -3.55 4.07
C GLY A 533 -15.65 -3.81 4.97
N ILE A 534 -15.80 -3.61 6.28
CA ILE A 534 -14.77 -3.86 7.30
C ILE A 534 -14.39 -5.35 7.33
N TYR A 535 -15.38 -6.26 7.31
CA TYR A 535 -15.11 -7.70 7.29
C TYR A 535 -14.30 -8.12 6.06
N LEU A 536 -14.63 -7.57 4.88
CA LEU A 536 -13.89 -7.84 3.65
C LEU A 536 -12.50 -7.21 3.66
N ALA A 537 -12.38 -5.98 4.16
CA ALA A 537 -11.11 -5.27 4.29
C ALA A 537 -10.15 -5.98 5.25
N CYS A 538 -10.64 -6.71 6.26
CA CYS A 538 -9.81 -7.51 7.16
C CYS A 538 -9.02 -8.61 6.43
N GLY A 539 -9.48 -9.08 5.26
CA GLY A 539 -8.72 -9.99 4.39
C GLY A 539 -7.63 -9.27 3.58
N LEU A 540 -7.81 -7.98 3.29
CA LEU A 540 -6.88 -7.17 2.50
C LEU A 540 -5.61 -6.79 3.26
N LEU A 541 -5.66 -6.77 4.60
CA LEU A 541 -4.47 -6.54 5.44
C LEU A 541 -3.36 -7.58 5.18
N PHE A 542 -3.72 -8.80 4.83
CA PHE A 542 -2.77 -9.87 4.51
C PHE A 542 -2.54 -10.04 3.00
N SER A 543 -2.90 -9.01 2.20
CA SER A 543 -2.65 -9.00 0.76
C SER A 543 -1.15 -8.96 0.46
N ARG A 544 -0.74 -9.57 -0.66
CA ARG A 544 0.65 -9.50 -1.15
C ARG A 544 1.06 -8.08 -1.57
N ASN A 545 0.10 -7.25 -1.94
CA ASN A 545 0.36 -5.90 -2.39
C ASN A 545 0.34 -4.90 -1.22
N ARG A 546 1.51 -4.38 -0.88
CA ARG A 546 1.72 -3.52 0.28
C ARG A 546 0.93 -2.20 0.23
N ASN A 547 0.72 -1.65 -0.97
CA ASN A 547 -0.05 -0.42 -1.15
C ASN A 547 -1.56 -0.60 -0.83
N GLU A 548 -2.09 -1.83 -0.92
CA GLU A 548 -3.45 -2.11 -0.43
C GLU A 548 -3.48 -2.15 1.09
N VAL A 549 -2.44 -2.74 1.71
CA VAL A 549 -2.32 -2.88 3.16
C VAL A 549 -2.29 -1.51 3.83
N LEU A 550 -1.43 -0.58 3.37
CA LEU A 550 -1.32 0.77 3.96
C LEU A 550 -2.66 1.51 3.97
N GLU A 551 -3.34 1.56 2.82
CA GLU A 551 -4.63 2.26 2.70
C GLU A 551 -5.73 1.59 3.54
N THR A 552 -5.65 0.27 3.72
CA THR A 552 -6.57 -0.48 4.58
C THR A 552 -6.32 -0.18 6.06
N MET A 553 -5.07 0.08 6.45
CA MET A 553 -4.74 0.51 7.81
C MET A 553 -5.31 1.90 8.10
N ASP A 554 -5.15 2.85 7.17
CA ASP A 554 -5.73 4.19 7.30
C ASP A 554 -7.26 4.14 7.39
N PHE A 555 -7.90 3.27 6.60
CA PHE A 555 -9.33 3.03 6.68
C PHE A 555 -9.79 2.54 8.06
N PHE A 556 -9.04 1.63 8.70
CA PHE A 556 -9.40 1.15 10.04
C PHE A 556 -9.16 2.18 11.13
N ALA A 557 -8.04 2.91 11.08
CA ALA A 557 -7.78 4.01 12.01
C ALA A 557 -8.89 5.07 11.95
N LEU A 558 -9.33 5.39 10.72
CA LEU A 558 -10.47 6.28 10.52
C LEU A 558 -11.78 5.69 11.04
N ALA A 559 -12.08 4.42 10.73
CA ALA A 559 -13.32 3.77 11.17
C ALA A 559 -13.47 3.79 12.71
N ASP A 560 -12.36 3.66 13.43
CA ASP A 560 -12.33 3.74 14.90
C ASP A 560 -12.59 5.16 15.43
N ALA A 561 -12.05 6.19 14.77
CA ALA A 561 -12.30 7.59 15.14
C ALA A 561 -13.79 7.98 15.08
N TYR A 562 -14.59 7.26 14.27
CA TYR A 562 -16.04 7.41 14.14
C TYR A 562 -16.85 6.40 15.01
N ASP A 563 -16.20 5.65 15.90
CA ASP A 563 -16.79 4.63 16.82
C ASP A 563 -17.64 3.58 16.11
N ILE A 564 -17.12 3.04 15.00
CA ILE A 564 -17.76 1.92 14.28
C ILE A 564 -17.47 0.62 15.01
N GLU A 565 -18.50 -0.12 15.43
CA GLU A 565 -18.39 -1.24 16.38
C GLU A 565 -17.43 -2.36 15.94
N LEU A 566 -17.30 -2.62 14.62
CA LEU A 566 -16.43 -3.66 14.07
C LEU A 566 -14.97 -3.22 13.84
N SER A 567 -14.60 -1.96 14.09
CA SER A 567 -13.24 -1.40 13.86
C SER A 567 -12.16 -2.20 14.60
N HIS A 568 -12.45 -2.58 15.84
CA HIS A 568 -11.52 -3.26 16.75
C HIS A 568 -11.03 -4.62 16.21
N LEU A 569 -11.82 -5.32 15.39
CA LEU A 569 -11.39 -6.54 14.71
C LEU A 569 -10.28 -6.25 13.69
N GLY A 570 -10.44 -5.16 12.92
CA GLY A 570 -9.44 -4.70 11.96
C GLY A 570 -8.15 -4.29 12.66
N ILE A 571 -8.25 -3.49 13.72
CA ILE A 571 -7.11 -3.06 14.53
C ILE A 571 -6.38 -4.28 15.13
N LYS A 572 -7.08 -5.25 15.73
CA LYS A 572 -6.44 -6.46 16.26
C LYS A 572 -5.66 -7.23 15.18
N ARG A 573 -6.19 -7.32 13.96
CA ARG A 573 -5.48 -7.97 12.85
C ARG A 573 -4.26 -7.19 12.35
N MET A 574 -4.28 -5.85 12.47
CA MET A 574 -3.14 -5.00 12.11
C MET A 574 -1.91 -5.28 12.98
N LEU A 575 -2.07 -5.70 14.24
CA LEU A 575 -0.94 -6.04 15.13
C LEU A 575 0.03 -7.05 14.50
N ASN A 576 -0.49 -8.06 13.79
CA ASN A 576 0.36 -9.11 13.23
C ASN A 576 1.17 -8.64 12.00
N LEU A 577 0.92 -7.43 11.48
CA LEU A 577 1.67 -6.84 10.37
C LEU A 577 3.06 -6.34 10.77
N VAL A 578 3.36 -6.22 12.07
CA VAL A 578 4.69 -5.83 12.58
C VAL A 578 5.79 -6.76 12.06
N TRP A 579 5.46 -8.01 11.78
CA TRP A 579 6.39 -9.03 11.31
C TRP A 579 6.67 -8.96 9.80
N MET A 580 5.91 -8.16 9.04
CA MET A 580 6.11 -8.02 7.60
C MET A 580 7.38 -7.22 7.31
N LYS A 581 8.32 -7.85 6.58
CA LYS A 581 9.58 -7.23 6.17
C LYS A 581 9.46 -6.66 4.75
N GLY A 582 10.05 -5.47 4.56
CA GLY A 582 10.22 -4.81 3.26
C GLY A 582 9.61 -3.42 3.19
N ALA A 583 10.30 -2.52 2.49
CA ALA A 583 9.81 -1.19 2.15
C ALA A 583 9.04 -1.21 0.83
N ASN A 584 8.09 -0.28 0.68
CA ASN A 584 7.40 -0.04 -0.58
C ASN A 584 8.31 0.76 -1.54
N ASP A 585 7.91 0.90 -2.81
CA ASP A 585 8.60 1.75 -3.80
C ASP A 585 8.68 3.24 -3.34
N GLU A 586 7.81 3.65 -2.41
CA GLU A 586 7.75 4.97 -1.77
C GLU A 586 8.62 5.09 -0.50
N GLY A 587 9.31 4.02 -0.09
CA GLY A 587 10.24 4.01 1.05
C GLY A 587 9.59 3.85 2.43
N THR A 588 8.27 3.89 2.55
CA THR A 588 7.55 3.60 3.80
C THR A 588 7.54 2.10 4.07
N SER A 589 7.89 1.72 5.30
CA SER A 589 7.75 0.34 5.77
C SER A 589 6.36 0.15 6.37
N ILE A 590 5.78 -1.04 6.21
CA ILE A 590 4.48 -1.36 6.82
C ILE A 590 4.56 -1.19 8.35
N ALA A 591 5.68 -1.60 8.96
CA ALA A 591 5.89 -1.49 10.40
C ALA A 591 5.97 -0.04 10.89
N SER A 592 6.66 0.86 10.17
CA SER A 592 6.72 2.28 10.55
C SER A 592 5.36 2.95 10.42
N HIS A 593 4.64 2.68 9.32
CA HIS A 593 3.29 3.21 9.14
C HIS A 593 2.32 2.66 10.20
N LEU A 594 2.49 1.40 10.61
CA LEU A 594 1.72 0.81 11.71
C LEU A 594 1.98 1.53 13.03
N VAL A 595 3.24 1.89 13.32
CA VAL A 595 3.59 2.70 14.49
C VAL A 595 2.88 4.06 14.43
N ASP A 596 2.89 4.73 13.28
CA ASP A 596 2.18 6.01 13.09
C ASP A 596 0.66 5.86 13.33
N CYS A 597 0.00 4.86 12.74
CA CYS A 597 -1.43 4.62 12.96
C CYS A 597 -1.74 4.35 14.44
N TYR A 598 -0.93 3.53 15.12
CA TYR A 598 -1.15 3.20 16.54
C TYR A 598 -0.86 4.36 17.47
N LYS A 599 0.12 5.21 17.12
CA LYS A 599 0.38 6.46 17.82
C LYS A 599 -0.84 7.37 17.75
N ASP A 600 -1.39 7.59 16.56
CA ASP A 600 -2.55 8.45 16.38
C ASP A 600 -3.79 7.90 17.11
N LEU A 601 -3.97 6.58 17.09
CA LEU A 601 -5.12 5.89 17.68
C LEU A 601 -5.09 5.84 19.22
N PHE A 602 -3.97 5.41 19.81
CA PHE A 602 -3.90 5.08 21.24
C PHE A 602 -3.11 6.08 22.09
N PHE A 603 -2.19 6.83 21.49
CA PHE A 603 -1.29 7.75 22.20
C PHE A 603 -1.69 9.23 22.09
N THR A 604 -2.70 9.55 21.26
CA THR A 604 -3.28 10.89 21.18
C THR A 604 -4.29 11.09 22.29
N ALA A 605 -3.92 11.86 23.31
CA ALA A 605 -4.85 12.32 24.33
C ALA A 605 -5.51 13.65 23.92
N PRO A 606 -6.70 13.97 24.46
CA PRO A 606 -7.33 15.27 24.25
C PRO A 606 -6.40 16.42 24.63
N GLU A 607 -6.32 17.47 23.79
CA GLU A 607 -5.43 18.61 24.02
C GLU A 607 -5.73 19.39 25.31
N SER A 608 -6.93 19.20 25.89
CA SER A 608 -7.36 19.83 27.15
C SER A 608 -6.86 19.14 28.42
N SER A 609 -6.22 17.98 28.32
CA SER A 609 -5.80 17.17 29.48
C SER A 609 -4.42 17.54 30.01
N ASN A 610 -4.27 17.55 31.34
CA ASN A 610 -2.98 17.75 32.01
C ASN A 610 -1.98 16.63 31.67
N CYS A 611 -0.66 16.86 31.78
CA CYS A 611 0.35 15.83 31.49
C CYS A 611 0.14 14.51 32.26
N LYS A 612 -0.36 14.58 33.51
CA LYS A 612 -0.71 13.40 34.32
C LYS A 612 -1.95 12.68 33.81
N GLU A 613 -2.97 13.43 33.39
CA GLU A 613 -4.21 12.86 32.84
C GLU A 613 -3.95 12.26 31.45
N LYS A 614 -3.13 12.91 30.63
CA LYS A 614 -2.62 12.37 29.37
C LYS A 614 -1.89 11.05 29.61
N ALA A 615 -0.98 11.00 30.59
CA ALA A 615 -0.27 9.78 30.93
C ALA A 615 -1.21 8.67 31.43
N ALA A 616 -2.23 9.01 32.24
CA ALA A 616 -3.23 8.05 32.71
C ALA A 616 -4.15 7.54 31.59
N TYR A 617 -4.51 8.39 30.64
CA TYR A 617 -5.29 8.03 29.47
C TYR A 617 -4.52 7.03 28.57
N ILE A 618 -3.26 7.35 28.25
CA ILE A 618 -2.39 6.47 27.46
C ILE A 618 -2.18 5.13 28.19
N ALA A 619 -1.89 5.16 29.50
CA ALA A 619 -1.73 3.95 30.30
C ALA A 619 -3.00 3.08 30.28
N LYS A 620 -4.19 3.69 30.39
CA LYS A 620 -5.46 2.96 30.32
C LYS A 620 -5.68 2.33 28.94
N ASN A 621 -5.37 3.03 27.86
CA ASN A 621 -5.48 2.52 26.50
C ASN A 621 -4.54 1.32 26.26
N LEU A 622 -3.28 1.42 26.72
CA LEU A 622 -2.30 0.33 26.63
C LEU A 622 -2.75 -0.92 27.39
N VAL A 623 -3.31 -0.72 28.59
CA VAL A 623 -3.87 -1.81 29.39
C VAL A 623 -5.10 -2.42 28.70
N GLN A 624 -5.98 -1.61 28.10
CA GLN A 624 -7.14 -2.10 27.36
C GLN A 624 -6.74 -2.92 26.13
N LEU A 625 -5.63 -2.57 25.46
CA LEU A 625 -5.08 -3.35 24.34
C LEU A 625 -4.67 -4.77 24.73
N THR A 626 -4.29 -5.00 26.00
CA THR A 626 -3.94 -6.34 26.49
C THR A 626 -5.15 -7.20 26.85
N LYS A 627 -6.36 -6.64 26.81
CA LYS A 627 -7.58 -7.36 27.15
C LYS A 627 -8.06 -8.22 25.97
N ASP A 628 -8.35 -9.49 26.24
CA ASP A 628 -8.85 -10.47 25.27
C ASP A 628 -7.93 -10.64 24.03
N THR A 629 -6.61 -10.61 24.24
CA THR A 629 -5.59 -10.85 23.19
C THR A 629 -5.03 -12.27 23.26
N SER A 630 -4.78 -12.87 22.10
CA SER A 630 -4.08 -14.15 22.03
C SER A 630 -2.60 -14.00 22.39
N PHE A 631 -1.93 -15.12 22.71
CA PHE A 631 -0.48 -15.12 22.98
C PHE A 631 0.34 -14.61 21.77
N ALA A 632 -0.10 -14.93 20.54
CA ALA A 632 0.54 -14.44 19.33
C ALA A 632 0.38 -12.91 19.18
N ASP A 633 -0.82 -12.39 19.46
CA ASP A 633 -1.07 -10.94 19.40
C ASP A 633 -0.29 -10.20 20.49
N LEU A 634 -0.09 -10.80 21.68
CA LEU A 634 0.76 -10.25 22.73
C LEU A 634 2.23 -10.18 22.30
N ALA A 635 2.76 -11.20 21.63
CA ALA A 635 4.13 -11.15 21.09
C ALA A 635 4.29 -10.09 19.98
N SER A 636 3.27 -9.93 19.12
CA SER A 636 3.23 -8.86 18.12
C SER A 636 3.16 -7.48 18.77
N LEU A 637 2.34 -7.31 19.81
CA LEU A 637 2.23 -6.09 20.59
C LEU A 637 3.54 -5.76 21.32
N GLU A 638 4.21 -6.76 21.87
CA GLU A 638 5.54 -6.62 22.49
C GLU A 638 6.55 -6.05 21.50
N LYS A 639 6.60 -6.59 20.28
CA LYS A 639 7.48 -6.08 19.23
C LYS A 639 7.11 -4.65 18.82
N LEU A 640 5.82 -4.35 18.68
CA LEU A 640 5.32 -3.02 18.33
C LEU A 640 5.70 -1.99 19.40
N LEU A 641 5.38 -2.26 20.67
CA LEU A 641 5.72 -1.38 21.78
C LEU A 641 7.23 -1.17 21.89
N GLY A 642 8.01 -2.22 21.60
CA GLY A 642 9.46 -2.09 21.54
C GLY A 642 9.95 -1.11 20.48
N LEU A 643 9.34 -1.11 19.28
CA LEU A 643 9.64 -0.12 18.24
C LEU A 643 9.22 1.29 18.67
N MET A 644 8.02 1.44 19.24
CA MET A 644 7.50 2.73 19.72
C MET A 644 8.35 3.33 20.85
N TYR A 645 8.89 2.48 21.73
CA TYR A 645 9.78 2.91 22.80
C TYR A 645 11.13 3.40 22.27
N LEU A 646 11.70 2.72 21.26
CA LEU A 646 12.92 3.18 20.59
C LEU A 646 12.74 4.54 19.90
N GLU A 647 11.55 4.81 19.37
CA GLU A 647 11.17 6.12 18.81
C GLU A 647 10.84 7.18 19.88
N LYS A 648 10.96 6.84 21.18
CA LYS A 648 10.69 7.72 22.33
C LYS A 648 9.27 8.28 22.37
N LEU A 649 8.28 7.51 21.91
CA LEU A 649 6.86 7.90 21.95
C LEU A 649 6.23 7.74 23.35
N ILE A 650 6.86 6.96 24.24
CA ILE A 650 6.35 6.64 25.58
C ILE A 650 7.14 7.44 26.61
N ASP A 651 6.51 8.44 27.21
CA ASP A 651 7.10 9.24 28.29
C ASP A 651 7.27 8.44 29.58
N GLN A 652 8.30 8.79 30.36
CA GLN A 652 8.54 8.21 31.70
C GLN A 652 7.34 8.38 32.65
N ASN A 653 6.52 9.42 32.45
CA ASN A 653 5.31 9.64 33.22
C ASN A 653 4.27 8.54 33.01
N VAL A 654 4.16 7.98 31.79
CA VAL A 654 3.26 6.85 31.50
C VAL A 654 3.72 5.60 32.24
N VAL A 655 5.04 5.34 32.23
CA VAL A 655 5.66 4.22 32.97
C VAL A 655 5.39 4.33 34.48
N ASN A 656 5.51 5.54 35.05
CA ASN A 656 5.22 5.77 36.47
C ASN A 656 3.74 5.52 36.80
N VAL A 657 2.80 5.89 35.92
CA VAL A 657 1.37 5.60 36.11
C VAL A 657 1.09 4.09 36.01
N LEU A 658 1.72 3.37 35.08
CA LEU A 658 1.62 1.91 34.99
C LEU A 658 2.11 1.23 36.27
N TRP A 659 3.24 1.66 36.84
CA TRP A 659 3.69 1.19 38.16
C TRP A 659 2.71 1.56 39.28
N GLY A 660 2.07 2.72 39.21
CA GLY A 660 1.00 3.12 40.12
C GLY A 660 -0.21 2.18 40.08
N ILE A 661 -0.66 1.79 38.88
CA ILE A 661 -1.74 0.82 38.68
C ILE A 661 -1.33 -0.54 39.24
N TYR A 662 -0.11 -1.00 38.96
CA TYR A 662 0.38 -2.28 39.47
C TYR A 662 0.52 -2.31 41.00
N ASN A 663 1.02 -1.24 41.62
CA ASN A 663 1.16 -1.13 43.08
C ASN A 663 -0.19 -1.11 43.81
N SER A 664 -1.27 -0.71 43.13
CA SER A 664 -2.62 -0.80 43.69
C SER A 664 -3.03 -2.24 44.03
N ALA A 665 -2.40 -3.25 43.41
CA ALA A 665 -2.62 -4.66 43.72
C ALA A 665 -2.21 -5.04 45.15
N ALA A 666 -1.22 -4.35 45.74
CA ALA A 666 -0.78 -4.57 47.12
C ALA A 666 -1.68 -3.85 48.14
N ASN A 667 -2.29 -2.73 47.76
CA ASN A 667 -3.11 -1.90 48.64
C ASN A 667 -4.60 -2.17 48.41
N LYS A 668 -5.17 -3.11 49.18
CA LYS A 668 -6.58 -3.53 49.10
C LYS A 668 -7.63 -2.41 49.33
N ASP A 669 -7.22 -1.21 49.73
CA ASP A 669 -8.13 -0.16 50.23
C ASP A 669 -8.79 0.71 49.15
N GLN A 670 -8.52 0.51 47.86
CA GLN A 670 -9.29 1.18 46.80
C GLN A 670 -9.58 0.21 45.66
N GLY A 671 -10.83 -0.23 45.54
CA GLY A 671 -11.37 -0.97 44.39
C GLY A 671 -11.46 -0.15 43.11
N THR A 672 -10.45 0.67 42.82
CA THR A 672 -10.39 1.61 41.69
C THR A 672 -10.05 0.94 40.36
N PHE A 673 -9.36 -0.20 40.37
CA PHE A 673 -8.91 -0.89 39.15
C PHE A 673 -9.29 -2.36 39.15
N THR A 674 -9.63 -2.91 37.98
CA THR A 674 -9.99 -4.33 37.84
C THR A 674 -8.75 -5.22 37.82
N ASN A 675 -8.86 -6.50 38.19
CA ASN A 675 -7.75 -7.46 38.11
C ASN A 675 -7.15 -7.53 36.70
N ASP A 676 -7.99 -7.48 35.66
CA ASP A 676 -7.55 -7.41 34.26
C ASP A 676 -6.64 -6.20 33.99
N GLN A 677 -6.94 -5.04 34.60
CA GLN A 677 -6.12 -3.85 34.43
C GLN A 677 -4.77 -3.97 35.13
N ILE A 678 -4.76 -4.63 36.29
CA ILE A 678 -3.52 -4.96 37.01
C ILE A 678 -2.68 -5.93 36.19
N HIS A 679 -3.26 -6.99 35.63
CA HIS A 679 -2.58 -7.93 34.73
C HIS A 679 -2.04 -7.23 33.49
N GLY A 680 -2.85 -6.41 32.84
CA GLY A 680 -2.43 -5.65 31.66
C GLY A 680 -1.27 -4.70 31.96
N SER A 681 -1.27 -4.06 33.14
CA SER A 681 -0.19 -3.15 33.53
C SER A 681 1.17 -3.86 33.65
N ILE A 682 1.22 -5.05 34.26
CA ILE A 682 2.48 -5.81 34.38
C ILE A 682 2.90 -6.42 33.03
N ILE A 683 1.95 -6.83 32.20
CA ILE A 683 2.24 -7.33 30.85
C ILE A 683 2.93 -6.23 30.02
N VAL A 684 2.36 -5.01 29.99
CA VAL A 684 2.94 -3.88 29.27
C VAL A 684 4.30 -3.48 29.87
N LEU A 685 4.44 -3.43 31.19
CA LEU A 685 5.73 -3.15 31.84
C LEU A 685 6.79 -4.21 31.50
N GLY A 686 6.39 -5.48 31.46
CA GLY A 686 7.25 -6.57 31.00
C GLY A 686 7.69 -6.38 29.55
N MET A 687 6.77 -6.01 28.66
CA MET A 687 7.09 -5.76 27.24
C MET A 687 8.08 -4.60 27.08
N LEU A 688 7.90 -3.51 27.85
CA LEU A 688 8.82 -2.37 27.84
C LEU A 688 10.19 -2.73 28.42
N SER A 689 10.24 -3.57 29.47
CA SER A 689 11.50 -3.97 30.09
C SER A 689 12.37 -4.86 29.21
N LEU A 690 11.81 -5.44 28.15
CA LEU A 690 12.59 -6.18 27.15
C LEU A 690 13.51 -5.25 26.34
N VAL A 691 13.08 -4.02 26.06
CA VAL A 691 13.86 -3.04 25.29
C VAL A 691 14.77 -2.23 26.20
N ASP A 692 14.30 -1.89 27.39
CA ASP A 692 15.05 -1.10 28.37
C ASP A 692 14.98 -1.73 29.75
N ASN A 693 16.12 -2.27 30.18
CA ASN A 693 16.27 -2.94 31.46
C ASN A 693 16.09 -1.98 32.65
N GLU A 694 16.28 -0.66 32.48
CA GLU A 694 16.06 0.32 33.54
C GLU A 694 14.62 0.36 34.04
N VAL A 695 13.65 0.07 33.18
CA VAL A 695 12.22 0.06 33.53
C VAL A 695 11.94 -0.98 34.61
N ALA A 696 12.51 -2.17 34.49
CA ALA A 696 12.35 -3.23 35.50
C ALA A 696 13.18 -2.96 36.77
N LEU A 697 14.38 -2.39 36.64
CA LEU A 697 15.24 -2.06 37.78
C LEU A 697 14.60 -1.05 38.73
N LYS A 698 13.97 0.00 38.18
CA LYS A 698 13.28 1.03 38.98
C LYS A 698 12.04 0.48 39.72
N GLY A 699 11.46 -0.61 39.23
CA GLY A 699 10.26 -1.24 39.79
C GLY A 699 10.52 -2.50 40.64
N LEU A 700 11.77 -2.80 41.01
CA LEU A 700 12.10 -4.04 41.73
C LEU A 700 11.29 -4.23 43.03
N ASP A 701 11.16 -3.19 43.86
CA ASP A 701 10.40 -3.28 45.11
C ASP A 701 8.93 -3.61 44.87
N ALA A 702 8.34 -3.08 43.81
CA ALA A 702 6.97 -3.38 43.40
C ALA A 702 6.83 -4.85 42.97
N LEU A 703 7.75 -5.37 42.14
CA LEU A 703 7.73 -6.77 41.69
C LEU A 703 7.85 -7.75 42.87
N LEU A 704 8.74 -7.44 43.82
CA LEU A 704 8.95 -8.28 45.00
C LEU A 704 7.75 -8.25 45.96
N ASN A 705 7.10 -7.10 46.15
CA ASN A 705 6.03 -6.96 47.16
C ASN A 705 4.64 -7.28 46.61
N SER A 706 4.35 -6.92 45.37
CA SER A 706 3.06 -7.18 44.73
C SER A 706 3.04 -8.55 44.04
N GLY A 707 4.02 -8.81 43.17
CA GLY A 707 4.06 -9.99 42.29
C GLY A 707 4.53 -11.28 42.96
N LEU A 708 5.52 -11.19 43.86
CA LEU A 708 6.02 -12.33 44.65
C LEU A 708 5.57 -12.28 46.14
N GLY A 709 4.75 -11.29 46.51
CA GLY A 709 4.19 -11.16 47.86
C GLY A 709 2.81 -11.81 48.01
N GLU A 710 2.02 -11.35 49.00
CA GLU A 710 0.66 -11.85 49.27
C GLU A 710 -0.30 -11.79 48.04
N PRO A 711 -0.29 -10.74 47.19
CA PRO A 711 -1.20 -10.68 46.04
C PRO A 711 -0.87 -11.77 45.00
N GLY A 712 0.41 -11.98 44.70
CA GLY A 712 0.89 -13.04 43.81
C GLY A 712 0.68 -14.48 44.33
N ARG A 713 0.34 -14.66 45.61
CA ARG A 713 -0.14 -15.96 46.13
C ARG A 713 -1.60 -16.22 45.75
N LYS A 714 -2.42 -15.18 45.68
CA LYS A 714 -3.84 -15.27 45.29
C LYS A 714 -4.01 -15.33 43.78
N ASP A 715 -3.12 -14.67 43.05
CA ASP A 715 -3.17 -14.56 41.59
C ASP A 715 -1.87 -15.03 40.94
N LEU A 716 -1.91 -16.25 40.39
CA LEU A 716 -0.76 -16.86 39.72
C LEU A 716 -0.42 -16.19 38.38
N ILE A 717 -1.39 -15.58 37.70
CA ILE A 717 -1.14 -14.89 36.42
C ILE A 717 -0.31 -13.64 36.68
N LEU A 718 -0.64 -12.90 37.74
CA LEU A 718 0.15 -11.76 38.20
C LEU A 718 1.59 -12.17 38.53
N SER A 719 1.76 -13.28 39.24
CA SER A 719 3.08 -13.82 39.60
C SER A 719 3.88 -14.23 38.35
N LYS A 720 3.24 -14.89 37.37
CA LYS A 720 3.84 -15.27 36.09
C LYS A 720 4.48 -14.07 35.39
N PHE A 721 3.70 -13.02 35.14
CA PHE A 721 4.19 -11.83 34.42
C PHE A 721 5.18 -11.01 35.25
N SER A 722 5.07 -11.06 36.58
CA SER A 722 6.08 -10.45 37.47
C SER A 722 7.43 -11.18 37.38
N CYS A 723 7.43 -12.52 37.31
CA CYS A 723 8.65 -13.32 37.05
C CYS A 723 9.25 -13.01 35.67
N ILE A 724 8.42 -12.82 34.64
CA ILE A 724 8.89 -12.44 33.30
C ILE A 724 9.54 -11.05 33.32
N ALA A 725 8.92 -10.06 33.97
CA ALA A 725 9.48 -8.72 34.10
C ALA A 725 10.81 -8.74 34.87
N LEU A 726 10.91 -9.58 35.90
CA LEU A 726 12.10 -9.77 36.73
C LEU A 726 13.22 -10.48 35.95
N GLN A 727 12.91 -11.48 35.10
CA GLN A 727 13.86 -12.09 34.16
C GLN A 727 14.50 -11.05 33.22
N ARG A 728 13.74 -10.03 32.81
CA ARG A 728 14.15 -8.99 31.84
C ARG A 728 14.97 -7.85 32.47
N MET A 729 15.28 -7.91 33.77
CA MET A 729 16.17 -6.94 34.41
C MET A 729 17.62 -7.02 33.92
N MET A 730 18.03 -8.20 33.42
CA MET A 730 19.36 -8.37 32.85
C MET A 730 19.38 -7.91 31.39
N PRO A 731 20.36 -7.09 30.97
CA PRO A 731 20.44 -6.63 29.58
C PRO A 731 20.64 -7.83 28.64
N GLY A 732 19.85 -7.90 27.58
CA GLY A 732 19.94 -8.95 26.55
C GLY A 732 21.18 -8.86 25.65
N GLY A 733 21.96 -7.78 25.78
CA GLY A 733 23.23 -7.58 25.08
C GLY A 733 24.41 -8.18 25.85
N SER A 734 25.12 -9.10 25.21
CA SER A 734 26.29 -9.84 25.74
C SER A 734 27.49 -8.96 26.13
N GLU A 735 27.43 -7.65 25.92
CA GLU A 735 28.49 -6.68 26.28
C GLU A 735 28.33 -6.10 27.68
N GLN A 736 27.12 -6.08 28.25
CA GLN A 736 26.86 -5.43 29.56
C GLN A 736 26.45 -6.43 30.66
N SER A 737 26.20 -7.69 30.31
CA SER A 737 25.72 -8.72 31.23
C SER A 737 26.75 -9.17 32.27
N SER A 738 28.05 -9.05 32.00
CA SER A 738 29.12 -9.58 32.86
C SER A 738 29.51 -8.66 34.03
N THR A 739 29.20 -7.36 33.95
CA THR A 739 29.50 -6.36 34.99
C THR A 739 28.29 -5.85 35.75
N PHE A 740 27.07 -6.19 35.31
CA PHE A 740 25.85 -5.68 35.90
C PHE A 740 25.45 -6.47 37.16
N GLN A 741 25.32 -5.78 38.30
CA GLN A 741 24.84 -6.38 39.55
C GLN A 741 23.40 -5.95 39.83
N VAL A 742 22.54 -6.93 40.09
CA VAL A 742 21.16 -6.67 40.50
C VAL A 742 21.14 -6.21 41.97
N PRO A 743 20.51 -5.06 42.29
CA PRO A 743 20.29 -4.65 43.67
C PRO A 743 19.44 -5.69 44.41
N ARG A 744 19.80 -6.08 45.65
CA ARG A 744 19.04 -7.05 46.49
C ARG A 744 18.84 -8.43 45.86
N GLU A 745 19.86 -8.95 45.17
CA GLU A 745 19.90 -10.29 44.56
C GLU A 745 19.38 -11.39 45.53
N GLU A 746 19.89 -11.43 46.77
CA GLU A 746 19.52 -12.44 47.76
C GLU A 746 18.02 -12.44 48.12
N ASP A 747 17.39 -11.26 48.20
CA ASP A 747 15.97 -11.14 48.52
C ASP A 747 15.10 -11.61 47.35
N ALA A 748 15.50 -11.28 46.11
CA ALA A 748 14.79 -11.73 44.91
C ALA A 748 14.88 -13.25 44.75
N VAL A 749 16.07 -13.82 44.92
CA VAL A 749 16.31 -15.27 44.87
C VAL A 749 15.51 -15.98 45.97
N ARG A 750 15.49 -15.45 47.20
CA ARG A 750 14.71 -16.03 48.30
C ARG A 750 13.21 -16.05 47.99
N LYS A 751 12.64 -14.93 47.50
CA LYS A 751 11.20 -14.89 47.16
C LYS A 751 10.84 -15.78 45.97
N LEU A 752 11.72 -15.91 44.97
CA LEU A 752 11.53 -16.86 43.86
C LEU A 752 11.58 -18.30 44.34
N HIS A 753 12.54 -18.62 45.21
CA HIS A 753 12.66 -19.93 45.85
C HIS A 753 11.39 -20.29 46.62
N ASP A 754 10.91 -19.42 47.50
CA ASP A 754 9.67 -19.61 48.26
C ASP A 754 8.45 -19.82 47.34
N LYS A 755 8.39 -19.08 46.22
CA LYS A 755 7.27 -19.18 45.27
C LYS A 755 7.25 -20.50 44.51
N ILE A 756 8.42 -21.03 44.14
CA ILE A 756 8.53 -22.35 43.50
C ILE A 756 8.18 -23.45 44.52
N ILE A 757 8.47 -23.24 45.80
CA ILE A 757 8.19 -24.18 46.90
C ILE A 757 6.73 -24.20 47.35
N GLU A 758 5.96 -23.15 47.08
CA GLU A 758 4.53 -23.12 47.39
C GLU A 758 3.76 -24.31 46.77
N TYR A 759 2.90 -24.96 47.56
CA TYR A 759 2.01 -26.02 47.07
C TYR A 759 0.73 -25.40 46.53
N THR A 760 0.40 -25.71 45.28
CA THR A 760 -0.85 -25.28 44.64
C THR A 760 -1.44 -26.39 43.78
N GLU A 761 -2.75 -26.60 43.82
CA GLU A 761 -3.44 -27.55 42.93
C GLU A 761 -3.74 -26.95 41.53
N ASP A 762 -3.59 -25.63 41.37
CA ASP A 762 -3.85 -24.94 40.11
C ASP A 762 -2.81 -25.28 39.03
N GLN A 763 -3.29 -25.55 37.82
CA GLN A 763 -2.48 -25.80 36.62
C GLN A 763 -1.72 -24.53 36.17
N ASN A 764 -2.16 -23.34 36.55
CA ASN A 764 -1.42 -22.10 36.26
C ASN A 764 -0.06 -22.02 36.98
N PHE A 765 0.23 -22.95 37.90
CA PHE A 765 1.53 -23.09 38.55
C PHE A 765 2.66 -23.41 37.57
N TYR A 766 2.45 -24.29 36.58
CA TYR A 766 3.54 -24.74 35.71
C TYR A 766 4.18 -23.58 34.92
N PRO A 767 3.41 -22.67 34.27
CA PRO A 767 3.99 -21.47 33.65
C PRO A 767 4.69 -20.53 34.65
N VAL A 768 4.14 -20.35 35.86
CA VAL A 768 4.77 -19.52 36.90
C VAL A 768 6.11 -20.10 37.30
N CYS A 769 6.15 -21.41 37.57
CA CYS A 769 7.34 -22.14 37.95
C CYS A 769 8.39 -22.10 36.83
N GLU A 770 7.99 -22.24 35.58
CA GLU A 770 8.90 -22.15 34.43
C GLU A 770 9.58 -20.78 34.37
N HIS A 771 8.81 -19.70 34.41
CA HIS A 771 9.35 -18.34 34.38
C HIS A 771 10.11 -17.99 35.65
N ALA A 772 9.72 -18.51 36.81
CA ALA A 772 10.44 -18.31 38.07
C ALA A 772 11.81 -18.99 38.05
N ILE A 773 11.92 -20.22 37.54
CA ILE A 773 13.21 -20.90 37.35
C ILE A 773 14.06 -20.14 36.32
N ASN A 774 13.46 -19.69 35.21
CA ASN A 774 14.17 -18.89 34.20
C ASN A 774 14.73 -17.59 34.80
N ALA A 775 13.94 -16.90 35.63
CA ALA A 775 14.35 -15.69 36.33
C ALA A 775 15.46 -15.96 37.36
N LEU A 776 15.36 -17.08 38.10
CA LEU A 776 16.37 -17.51 39.06
C LEU A 776 17.72 -17.77 38.38
N PHE A 777 17.75 -18.49 37.26
CA PHE A 777 18.96 -18.72 36.47
C PHE A 777 19.51 -17.45 35.79
N ALA A 778 18.68 -16.43 35.58
CA ALA A 778 19.12 -15.17 34.98
C ALA A 778 19.74 -14.22 36.02
N ILE A 779 19.26 -14.24 37.27
CA ILE A 779 19.67 -13.29 38.32
C ILE A 779 20.74 -13.85 39.25
N SER A 780 20.68 -15.14 39.58
CA SER A 780 21.59 -15.75 40.54
C SER A 780 22.99 -15.94 39.96
N ARG A 781 24.03 -15.59 40.74
CA ARG A 781 25.44 -15.92 40.42
C ARG A 781 25.77 -17.40 40.56
N GLN A 782 25.03 -18.11 41.41
CA GLN A 782 25.23 -19.54 41.72
C GLN A 782 23.89 -20.28 41.63
N PRO A 783 23.32 -20.41 40.41
CA PRO A 783 22.01 -21.04 40.23
C PRO A 783 22.04 -22.54 40.55
N ASP A 784 23.19 -23.20 40.41
CA ASP A 784 23.41 -24.62 40.69
C ASP A 784 23.19 -24.98 42.18
N VAL A 785 23.72 -24.16 43.10
CA VAL A 785 23.56 -24.37 44.55
C VAL A 785 22.10 -24.18 44.95
N VAL A 786 21.49 -23.07 44.52
CA VAL A 786 20.10 -22.73 44.86
C VAL A 786 19.12 -23.76 44.29
N CYS A 787 19.31 -24.21 43.04
CA CYS A 787 18.47 -25.26 42.47
C CYS A 787 18.67 -26.62 43.15
N SER A 788 19.88 -26.92 43.64
CA SER A 788 20.14 -28.15 44.41
C SER A 788 19.42 -28.14 45.76
N GLU A 789 19.39 -27.01 46.44
CA GLU A 789 18.62 -26.82 47.68
C GLU A 789 17.11 -26.94 47.42
N LEU A 790 16.62 -26.24 46.38
CA LEU A 790 15.22 -26.28 45.98
C LEU A 790 14.72 -27.70 45.69
N ILE A 791 15.48 -28.49 44.93
CA ILE A 791 15.12 -29.88 44.64
C ILE A 791 15.14 -30.71 45.92
N LYS A 792 16.13 -30.54 46.81
CA LYS A 792 16.20 -31.28 48.09
C LYS A 792 15.00 -30.97 48.98
N GLU A 793 14.65 -29.69 49.14
CA GLU A 793 13.51 -29.25 49.94
C GLU A 793 12.19 -29.76 49.39
N LYS A 794 11.95 -29.62 48.07
CA LYS A 794 10.75 -30.17 47.44
C LYS A 794 10.69 -31.69 47.53
N THR A 795 11.83 -32.39 47.42
CA THR A 795 11.90 -33.85 47.59
C THR A 795 11.56 -34.27 49.02
N MET A 796 11.99 -33.51 50.02
CA MET A 796 11.60 -33.72 51.42
C MET A 796 10.10 -33.48 51.64
N MET A 797 9.51 -32.49 50.98
CA MET A 797 8.06 -32.24 51.04
C MET A 797 7.22 -33.32 50.33
N THR A 798 7.75 -33.94 49.27
CA THR A 798 7.03 -34.95 48.48
C THR A 798 7.12 -36.35 49.10
N PHE A 799 8.30 -36.72 49.62
CA PHE A 799 8.58 -38.08 50.14
C PHE A 799 8.76 -38.17 51.66
N GLY A 800 8.82 -37.03 52.37
CA GLY A 800 8.92 -36.99 53.83
C GLY A 800 7.63 -37.37 54.54
N GLU A 801 7.76 -37.72 55.83
CA GLU A 801 6.61 -37.99 56.70
C GLU A 801 5.94 -36.66 57.10
N LEU A 802 4.72 -36.43 56.63
CA LEU A 802 3.89 -35.30 57.04
C LEU A 802 3.23 -35.63 58.39
N GLU A 803 3.38 -34.75 59.39
CA GLU A 803 2.89 -34.95 60.77
C GLU A 803 1.35 -35.04 60.92
N ASN A 804 0.54 -34.96 59.85
CA ASN A 804 -0.92 -35.12 59.94
C ASN A 804 -1.48 -36.07 58.86
N SER A 805 -1.93 -37.23 59.32
CA SER A 805 -2.44 -38.33 58.49
C SER A 805 -3.97 -38.34 58.40
N SER A 806 -4.55 -38.04 57.24
CA SER A 806 -5.86 -38.60 56.84
C SER A 806 -6.21 -38.29 55.37
N ALA A 807 -6.35 -39.34 54.54
CA ALA A 807 -7.15 -39.49 53.30
C ALA A 807 -7.13 -38.44 52.16
N GLN A 808 -6.69 -37.19 52.35
CA GLN A 808 -6.39 -36.21 51.28
C GLN A 808 -4.96 -36.38 50.71
N ASN A 809 -4.19 -37.31 51.27
CA ASN A 809 -2.76 -37.47 51.04
C ASN A 809 -2.36 -38.02 49.66
N THR A 810 -3.24 -38.77 48.97
CA THR A 810 -2.86 -39.37 47.67
C THR A 810 -2.84 -38.32 46.57
N THR A 811 -3.87 -37.47 46.48
CA THR A 811 -3.92 -36.36 45.52
C THR A 811 -2.82 -35.34 45.80
N TYR A 812 -2.60 -35.00 47.07
CA TYR A 812 -1.49 -34.13 47.48
C TYR A 812 -0.14 -34.68 47.00
N ARG A 813 0.14 -35.97 47.22
CA ARG A 813 1.38 -36.61 46.80
C ARG A 813 1.51 -36.73 45.29
N ILE A 814 0.43 -37.01 44.55
CA ILE A 814 0.44 -37.05 43.07
C ILE A 814 0.76 -35.67 42.50
N VAL A 815 0.07 -34.62 42.97
CA VAL A 815 0.28 -33.24 42.51
C VAL A 815 1.70 -32.76 42.87
N SER A 816 2.14 -33.04 44.10
CA SER A 816 3.48 -32.68 44.57
C SER A 816 4.57 -33.41 43.78
N LEU A 817 4.39 -34.71 43.51
CA LEU A 817 5.30 -35.48 42.64
C LEU A 817 5.32 -34.94 41.20
N THR A 818 4.17 -34.56 40.67
CA THR A 818 4.04 -33.95 39.33
C THR A 818 4.81 -32.63 39.24
N GLN A 819 4.68 -31.78 40.27
CA GLN A 819 5.42 -30.52 40.38
C GLN A 819 6.92 -30.76 40.50
N LEU A 820 7.33 -31.74 41.33
CA LEU A 820 8.74 -32.10 41.48
C LEU A 820 9.36 -32.55 40.16
N LEU A 821 8.70 -33.46 39.43
CA LEU A 821 9.18 -33.92 38.12
C LEU A 821 9.28 -32.77 37.12
N PHE A 822 8.31 -31.85 37.11
CA PHE A 822 8.37 -30.65 36.26
C PHE A 822 9.55 -29.74 36.60
N ILE A 823 9.76 -29.45 37.89
CA ILE A 823 10.89 -28.63 38.38
C ILE A 823 12.22 -29.26 37.99
N VAL A 824 12.39 -30.55 38.26
CA VAL A 824 13.62 -31.29 37.96
C VAL A 824 13.93 -31.26 36.46
N GLY A 825 12.93 -31.51 35.61
CA GLY A 825 13.08 -31.42 34.16
C GLY A 825 13.47 -30.00 33.70
N GLN A 826 12.82 -28.96 34.25
CA GLN A 826 13.13 -27.56 33.89
C GLN A 826 14.51 -27.11 34.37
N VAL A 827 14.95 -27.53 35.56
CA VAL A 827 16.29 -27.24 36.07
C VAL A 827 17.34 -27.91 35.19
N ALA A 828 17.12 -29.15 34.73
CA ALA A 828 18.08 -29.85 33.88
C ALA A 828 18.33 -29.10 32.55
N ILE A 829 17.28 -28.69 31.84
CA ILE A 829 17.43 -27.95 30.59
C ILE A 829 18.05 -26.56 30.81
N LYS A 830 17.68 -25.85 31.88
CA LYS A 830 18.26 -24.53 32.19
C LYS A 830 19.72 -24.60 32.61
N THR A 831 20.12 -25.69 33.25
CA THR A 831 21.53 -25.94 33.57
C THR A 831 22.36 -26.10 32.30
N ILE A 832 21.84 -26.75 31.26
CA ILE A 832 22.53 -26.84 29.95
C ILE A 832 22.68 -25.46 29.33
N VAL A 833 21.60 -24.69 29.25
CA VAL A 833 21.65 -23.33 28.70
C VAL A 833 22.64 -22.45 29.49
N TYR A 834 22.71 -22.63 30.80
CA TYR A 834 23.68 -21.95 31.64
C TYR A 834 25.13 -22.37 31.33
N LEU A 835 25.38 -23.67 31.13
CA LEU A 835 26.70 -24.18 30.73
C LEU A 835 27.12 -23.63 29.35
N GLU A 836 26.21 -23.59 28.38
CA GLU A 836 26.44 -22.99 27.05
C GLU A 836 26.73 -21.49 27.14
N LYS A 837 26.02 -20.76 28.02
CA LYS A 837 26.33 -19.35 28.30
C LYS A 837 27.70 -19.16 28.94
N CYS A 838 28.06 -20.02 29.88
CA CYS A 838 29.39 -20.00 30.50
C CYS A 838 30.48 -20.28 29.47
N GLU A 839 30.25 -21.22 28.55
CA GLU A 839 31.13 -21.50 27.42
C GLU A 839 31.31 -20.27 26.51
N ALA A 840 30.21 -19.65 26.09
CA ALA A 840 30.25 -18.46 25.25
C ALA A 840 30.95 -17.28 25.95
N GLU A 841 30.69 -17.06 27.24
CA GLU A 841 31.33 -16.01 28.02
C GLU A 841 32.84 -16.28 28.20
N PHE A 842 33.22 -17.54 28.44
CA PHE A 842 34.63 -17.91 28.56
C PHE A 842 35.38 -17.71 27.24
N LYS A 843 34.78 -18.14 26.12
CA LYS A 843 35.29 -17.87 24.75
C LYS A 843 35.51 -16.37 24.53
N LYS A 844 34.52 -15.55 24.86
CA LYS A 844 34.61 -14.09 24.73
C LYS A 844 35.72 -13.48 25.59
N ARG A 845 35.78 -13.80 26.88
CA ARG A 845 36.83 -13.28 27.79
C ARG A 845 38.22 -13.70 27.34
N LYS A 846 38.38 -14.90 26.78
CA LYS A 846 39.66 -15.37 26.22
C LYS A 846 40.06 -14.53 25.01
N ILE A 847 39.15 -14.33 24.04
CA ILE A 847 39.38 -13.47 22.86
C ILE A 847 39.78 -12.05 23.30
N GLU A 848 39.06 -11.47 24.27
CA GLU A 848 39.39 -10.15 24.83
C GLU A 848 40.79 -10.13 25.48
N THR A 849 41.17 -11.18 26.21
CA THR A 849 42.52 -11.28 26.82
C THR A 849 43.62 -11.51 25.79
N GLU A 850 43.34 -12.19 24.68
CA GLU A 850 44.29 -12.40 23.59
C GLU A 850 44.47 -11.13 22.75
N ILE A 851 43.40 -10.40 22.46
CA ILE A 851 43.44 -9.05 21.89
C ILE A 851 44.24 -8.11 22.81
N ALA A 852 44.00 -8.15 24.12
CA ALA A 852 44.75 -7.35 25.09
C ALA A 852 46.24 -7.74 25.17
N LYS A 853 46.57 -9.03 25.03
CA LYS A 853 47.97 -9.52 24.98
C LYS A 853 48.66 -9.13 23.67
N ASN A 854 47.96 -9.15 22.53
CA ASN A 854 48.52 -8.72 21.25
C ASN A 854 48.67 -7.20 21.18
N ASN A 855 47.76 -6.41 21.76
CA ASN A 855 47.93 -4.96 21.92
C ASN A 855 49.12 -4.60 22.82
N ARG A 856 49.47 -5.46 23.79
CA ARG A 856 50.70 -5.31 24.59
C ARG A 856 51.96 -5.72 23.82
N LYS A 857 51.90 -6.76 22.98
CA LYS A 857 53.02 -7.17 22.12
C LYS A 857 53.32 -6.15 21.01
N SER A 858 52.29 -5.56 20.40
CA SER A 858 52.43 -4.51 19.37
C SER A 858 52.95 -3.17 19.92
N ALA A 859 52.80 -2.92 21.22
CA ALA A 859 53.43 -1.78 21.90
C ALA A 859 54.94 -1.96 22.12
N THR A 860 55.45 -3.20 22.18
CA THR A 860 56.89 -3.50 22.34
C THR A 860 57.69 -3.55 21.03
N THR A 861 57.05 -3.63 19.86
CA THR A 861 57.73 -3.77 18.55
C THR A 861 57.61 -2.56 17.61
N LYS A 862 57.08 -1.41 18.07
CA LYS A 862 57.08 -0.16 17.28
C LYS A 862 58.30 0.73 17.60
N LYS A 863 59.48 0.26 17.21
CA LYS A 863 60.57 1.13 16.73
C LYS A 863 61.08 0.51 15.44
N ASP A 864 60.89 1.26 14.37
CA ASP A 864 61.34 1.04 13.00
C ASP A 864 60.28 0.46 12.03
N ASP A 865 60.04 1.29 11.02
CA ASP A 865 59.25 1.16 9.79
C ASP A 865 57.71 1.33 9.82
N VAL A 866 57.32 2.54 9.40
CA VAL A 866 55.97 2.99 9.03
C VAL A 866 55.87 2.92 7.51
N ASP A 867 55.18 1.90 6.98
CA ASP A 867 54.34 1.92 5.77
C ASP A 867 54.20 0.49 5.23
N VAL A 868 53.08 -0.20 5.52
CA VAL A 868 52.25 -0.94 4.54
C VAL A 868 50.87 -1.21 5.18
N SER A 869 49.88 -0.54 4.60
CA SER A 869 48.42 -0.69 4.59
C SER A 869 47.76 -2.00 5.09
N VAL A 870 46.74 -1.84 5.96
CA VAL A 870 45.35 -2.39 6.02
C VAL A 870 45.04 -3.84 5.60
N GLN A 871 45.82 -4.50 4.73
CA GLN A 871 45.62 -5.90 4.35
C GLN A 871 46.13 -6.90 5.41
N HIS A 872 47.09 -6.51 6.25
CA HIS A 872 47.57 -7.38 7.32
C HIS A 872 46.62 -7.51 8.52
N GLU A 873 45.62 -6.62 8.70
CA GLU A 873 44.65 -6.76 9.80
C GLU A 873 43.66 -7.92 9.55
N GLU A 874 43.27 -8.17 8.30
CA GLU A 874 42.40 -9.31 7.96
C GLU A 874 43.16 -10.65 7.94
N GLU A 875 44.43 -10.67 7.53
CA GLU A 875 45.26 -11.87 7.59
C GLU A 875 45.66 -12.22 9.04
N THR A 876 45.99 -11.23 9.88
CA THR A 876 46.26 -11.49 11.31
C THR A 876 45.01 -11.88 12.08
N GLN A 877 43.81 -11.38 11.72
CA GLN A 877 42.55 -11.90 12.26
C GLN A 877 42.28 -13.36 11.85
N LYS A 878 42.54 -13.73 10.59
CA LYS A 878 42.43 -15.13 10.13
C LYS A 878 43.47 -16.05 10.76
N GLU A 879 44.69 -15.58 11.01
CA GLU A 879 45.70 -16.33 11.75
C GLU A 879 45.37 -16.45 13.25
N LEU A 880 44.74 -15.43 13.85
CA LEU A 880 44.20 -15.47 15.23
C LEU A 880 43.06 -16.49 15.37
N GLU A 881 42.14 -16.56 14.39
CA GLU A 881 41.09 -17.59 14.34
C GLU A 881 41.67 -19.00 14.16
N MET A 882 42.79 -19.15 13.42
CA MET A 882 43.45 -20.44 13.24
C MET A 882 44.31 -20.90 14.43
N ILE A 883 44.78 -20.01 15.29
CA ILE A 883 45.57 -20.36 16.50
C ILE A 883 44.66 -20.61 17.72
N GLY A 884 43.49 -19.94 17.80
CA GLY A 884 42.52 -20.12 18.89
C GLY A 884 41.88 -21.51 18.95
N GLY A 885 41.67 -22.16 17.81
CA GLY A 885 40.85 -23.38 17.68
C GLY A 885 41.33 -24.61 18.47
N THR A 886 42.63 -24.78 18.70
CA THR A 886 43.15 -26.04 19.30
C THR A 886 42.97 -26.14 20.83
N ASN A 887 42.90 -25.02 21.54
CA ASN A 887 42.64 -24.96 23.00
C ASN A 887 41.22 -24.47 23.32
N GLU A 888 40.43 -24.14 22.30
CA GLU A 888 39.00 -23.82 22.41
C GLU A 888 38.16 -25.09 22.50
N ASP A 889 38.62 -26.16 21.85
CA ASP A 889 38.04 -27.49 21.93
C ASP A 889 38.14 -28.07 23.35
N ASP A 890 39.22 -27.85 24.10
CA ASP A 890 39.36 -28.42 25.47
C ASP A 890 38.24 -28.02 26.45
N PHE A 891 37.73 -26.78 26.36
CA PHE A 891 36.63 -26.33 27.22
C PHE A 891 35.28 -26.82 26.70
N ALA A 892 35.09 -26.79 25.38
CA ALA A 892 33.90 -27.37 24.75
C ALA A 892 33.80 -28.87 25.05
N ASP A 893 34.93 -29.58 25.00
CA ASP A 893 35.09 -30.98 25.37
C ASP A 893 34.87 -31.20 26.87
N ALA A 894 35.30 -30.27 27.73
CA ALA A 894 35.01 -30.32 29.16
C ALA A 894 33.52 -30.12 29.46
N VAL A 895 32.85 -29.17 28.79
CA VAL A 895 31.39 -28.96 28.88
C VAL A 895 30.64 -30.17 28.35
N HIS A 896 31.05 -30.70 27.20
CA HIS A 896 30.51 -31.92 26.62
C HIS A 896 30.69 -33.12 27.57
N PHE A 897 31.85 -33.25 28.21
CA PHE A 897 32.11 -34.28 29.22
C PHE A 897 31.23 -34.11 30.46
N ILE A 898 31.01 -32.87 30.92
CA ILE A 898 30.09 -32.57 32.03
C ILE A 898 28.66 -32.97 31.65
N LYS A 899 28.21 -32.59 30.45
CA LYS A 899 26.88 -32.86 29.90
C LYS A 899 26.64 -34.38 29.77
N GLU A 900 27.60 -35.11 29.22
CA GLU A 900 27.44 -36.53 28.89
C GLU A 900 27.69 -37.47 30.08
N ASN A 901 28.61 -37.14 30.99
CA ASN A 901 29.05 -38.07 32.04
C ASN A 901 28.77 -37.60 33.47
N LYS A 902 28.71 -36.29 33.76
CA LYS A 902 28.57 -35.80 35.15
C LYS A 902 27.12 -35.48 35.55
N LEU A 903 26.32 -34.90 34.66
CA LEU A 903 24.97 -34.46 35.00
C LEU A 903 24.00 -35.61 35.28
N LEU A 904 23.95 -36.64 34.43
CA LEU A 904 23.01 -37.77 34.61
C LEU A 904 23.64 -39.05 35.16
N PHE A 905 24.96 -39.25 35.01
CA PHE A 905 25.65 -40.48 35.42
C PHE A 905 26.65 -40.31 36.56
N GLY A 906 26.82 -39.09 37.09
CA GLY A 906 27.74 -38.84 38.19
C GLY A 906 27.25 -39.41 39.53
N GLU A 907 28.14 -40.01 40.32
CA GLU A 907 27.82 -40.63 41.63
C GLU A 907 27.25 -39.62 42.65
N ASN A 908 27.68 -38.36 42.56
CA ASN A 908 27.18 -37.25 43.39
C ASN A 908 26.06 -36.44 42.72
N SER A 909 25.56 -36.86 41.55
CA SER A 909 24.53 -36.11 40.84
C SER A 909 23.14 -36.34 41.42
N LEU A 910 22.42 -35.25 41.67
CA LEU A 910 21.03 -35.28 42.11
C LEU A 910 20.08 -35.74 41.00
N LEU A 911 20.34 -35.35 39.75
CA LEU A 911 19.48 -35.65 38.60
C LEU A 911 19.47 -37.15 38.26
N ALA A 912 20.59 -37.85 38.51
CA ALA A 912 20.74 -39.29 38.26
C ALA A 912 19.65 -40.11 38.99
N LYS A 913 19.27 -39.71 40.20
CA LYS A 913 18.27 -40.42 41.02
C LYS A 913 16.84 -40.30 40.48
N PHE A 914 16.55 -39.23 39.73
CA PHE A 914 15.26 -39.01 39.11
C PHE A 914 15.15 -39.68 37.74
N GLY A 915 16.26 -40.00 37.07
CA GLY A 915 16.27 -40.66 35.77
C GLY A 915 15.56 -42.02 35.79
N SER A 916 15.93 -42.90 36.73
CA SER A 916 15.28 -44.21 36.89
C SER A 916 13.82 -44.11 37.32
N LEU A 917 13.50 -43.11 38.16
CA LEU A 917 12.13 -42.86 38.60
C LEU A 917 11.21 -42.47 37.43
N VAL A 918 11.68 -41.57 36.55
CA VAL A 918 10.93 -41.14 35.37
C VAL A 918 10.72 -42.30 34.41
N GLU A 919 11.76 -43.11 34.16
CA GLU A 919 11.66 -44.31 33.31
C GLU A 919 10.61 -45.30 33.82
N GLU A 920 10.54 -45.54 35.14
CA GLU A 920 9.56 -46.44 35.74
C GLU A 920 8.12 -45.93 35.61
N ILE A 921 7.92 -44.61 35.79
CA ILE A 921 6.59 -43.96 35.69
C ILE A 921 6.07 -44.02 34.24
N VAL A 922 6.94 -43.73 33.27
CA VAL A 922 6.57 -43.71 31.84
C VAL A 922 6.37 -45.13 31.29
N SER A 923 7.21 -46.09 31.70
CA SER A 923 7.09 -47.50 31.24
C SER A 923 5.83 -48.20 31.76
N ASN A 924 5.33 -47.82 32.95
CA ASN A 924 4.18 -48.45 33.60
C ASN A 924 2.91 -47.58 33.53
N THR A 925 2.46 -47.25 32.31
CA THR A 925 1.27 -46.40 32.09
C THR A 925 -0.02 -46.95 32.74
N ALA A 926 -0.12 -48.27 32.95
CA ALA A 926 -1.28 -48.90 33.60
C ALA A 926 -1.32 -48.71 35.12
N LYS A 927 -0.15 -48.54 35.78
CA LYS A 927 -0.06 -48.33 37.23
C LYS A 927 -0.20 -46.86 37.61
N PHE A 928 0.31 -45.96 36.77
CA PHE A 928 0.28 -44.52 36.95
C PHE A 928 -0.71 -43.90 35.95
N SER A 929 -2.01 -43.98 36.28
CA SER A 929 -3.09 -43.58 35.38
C SER A 929 -3.44 -42.10 35.39
N ASP A 930 -2.86 -41.31 36.31
CA ASP A 930 -3.13 -39.87 36.36
C ASP A 930 -2.57 -39.15 35.11
N PRO A 931 -3.41 -38.48 34.30
CA PRO A 931 -2.96 -37.83 33.07
C PRO A 931 -1.93 -36.73 33.32
N MET A 932 -2.03 -35.99 34.42
CA MET A 932 -1.14 -34.85 34.68
C MET A 932 0.26 -35.33 35.10
N LEU A 933 0.33 -36.35 35.95
CA LEU A 933 1.57 -37.03 36.28
C LEU A 933 2.27 -37.58 35.02
N GLN A 934 1.51 -38.24 34.13
CA GLN A 934 2.06 -38.76 32.87
C GLN A 934 2.58 -37.64 31.95
N ARG A 935 1.85 -36.53 31.82
CA ARG A 935 2.31 -35.36 31.04
C ARG A 935 3.63 -34.80 31.56
N ALA A 936 3.75 -34.60 32.87
CA ALA A 936 4.96 -34.07 33.48
C ALA A 936 6.12 -35.06 33.42
N ALA A 937 5.85 -36.36 33.61
CA ALA A 937 6.86 -37.41 33.53
C ALA A 937 7.43 -37.56 32.11
N VAL A 938 6.58 -37.59 31.08
CA VAL A 938 7.04 -37.65 29.68
C VAL A 938 7.83 -36.40 29.30
N LEU A 939 7.35 -35.21 29.69
CA LEU A 939 8.08 -33.95 29.46
C LEU A 939 9.44 -33.93 30.19
N CYS A 940 9.52 -34.50 31.40
CA CYS A 940 10.78 -34.62 32.13
C CYS A 940 11.74 -35.61 31.44
N LEU A 941 11.22 -36.75 30.96
CA LEU A 941 12.00 -37.74 30.20
C LEU A 941 12.61 -37.10 28.96
N GLU A 942 11.79 -36.38 28.20
CA GLU A 942 12.15 -35.66 26.99
C GLU A 942 13.25 -34.62 27.24
N LYS A 943 13.11 -33.81 28.30
CA LYS A 943 14.12 -32.84 28.72
C LYS A 943 15.43 -33.52 29.13
N PHE A 944 15.39 -34.68 29.79
CA PHE A 944 16.59 -35.46 30.13
C PHE A 944 17.25 -36.07 28.90
N MET A 945 16.48 -36.49 27.90
CA MET A 945 17.01 -36.98 26.63
C MET A 945 17.76 -35.88 25.86
N CYS A 946 17.41 -34.60 26.02
CA CYS A 946 18.18 -33.49 25.46
C CYS A 946 19.53 -33.22 26.18
N VAL A 947 19.72 -33.80 27.38
CA VAL A 947 20.95 -33.64 28.17
C VAL A 947 22.06 -34.54 27.66
N SER A 948 21.82 -35.83 27.44
CA SER A 948 22.88 -36.79 27.08
C SER A 948 22.47 -37.67 25.91
N SER A 949 23.41 -37.91 24.99
CA SER A 949 23.17 -38.78 23.84
C SER A 949 22.96 -40.23 24.27
N LYS A 950 23.73 -40.74 25.24
CA LYS A 950 23.57 -42.10 25.79
C LYS A 950 22.19 -42.31 26.43
N PHE A 951 21.69 -41.31 27.15
CA PHE A 951 20.36 -41.39 27.76
C PHE A 951 19.25 -41.35 26.70
N CYS A 952 19.45 -40.55 25.63
CA CYS A 952 18.57 -40.52 24.48
C CYS A 952 18.51 -41.88 23.77
N GLU A 953 19.65 -42.48 23.40
CA GLU A 953 19.73 -43.77 22.71
C GLU A 953 18.96 -44.88 23.45
N ARG A 954 19.08 -44.93 24.78
CA ARG A 954 18.42 -45.95 25.60
C ARG A 954 16.90 -45.78 25.63
N ASN A 955 16.42 -44.54 25.72
CA ASN A 955 15.00 -44.24 25.97
C ASN A 955 14.22 -43.81 24.72
N LEU A 956 14.89 -43.65 23.57
CA LEU A 956 14.24 -43.29 22.30
C LEU A 956 13.16 -44.30 21.87
N PRO A 957 13.36 -45.63 21.96
CA PRO A 957 12.29 -46.58 21.66
C PRO A 957 11.09 -46.43 22.60
N LEU A 958 11.33 -46.17 23.89
CA LEU A 958 10.27 -45.93 24.87
C LEU A 958 9.45 -44.69 24.48
N LEU A 959 10.11 -43.57 24.15
CA LEU A 959 9.44 -42.35 23.73
C LEU A 959 8.60 -42.55 22.46
N ILE A 960 9.12 -43.26 21.46
CA ILE A 960 8.38 -43.59 20.23
C ILE A 960 7.14 -44.41 20.56
N THR A 961 7.24 -45.42 21.43
CA THR A 961 6.06 -46.21 21.83
C THR A 961 5.01 -45.38 22.57
N VAL A 962 5.43 -44.42 23.40
CA VAL A 962 4.52 -43.48 24.07
C VAL A 962 3.85 -42.57 23.05
N MET A 963 4.59 -42.07 22.07
CA MET A 963 4.08 -41.22 21.00
C MET A 963 3.01 -41.94 20.15
N GLU A 964 3.19 -43.22 19.84
CA GLU A 964 2.22 -43.99 19.04
C GLU A 964 1.00 -44.46 19.85
N LYS A 965 1.19 -44.89 21.10
CA LYS A 965 0.14 -45.57 21.88
C LYS A 965 -0.62 -44.65 22.83
N SER A 966 -0.09 -43.46 23.14
CA SER A 966 -0.74 -42.55 24.09
C SER A 966 -2.07 -42.03 23.54
N LYS A 967 -3.12 -42.11 24.36
CA LYS A 967 -4.44 -41.53 24.05
C LYS A 967 -4.46 -40.01 24.22
N ASP A 968 -3.57 -39.45 25.06
CA ASP A 968 -3.56 -38.02 25.37
C ASP A 968 -2.86 -37.21 24.25
N PRO A 969 -3.57 -36.30 23.57
CA PRO A 969 -2.99 -35.46 22.52
C PRO A 969 -1.85 -34.57 23.01
N ILE A 970 -1.87 -34.12 24.28
CA ILE A 970 -0.82 -33.24 24.82
C ILE A 970 0.50 -34.00 24.95
N ILE A 971 0.43 -35.26 25.37
CA ILE A 971 1.61 -36.13 25.46
C ILE A 971 2.18 -36.38 24.06
N ARG A 972 1.34 -36.68 23.07
CA ARG A 972 1.79 -36.85 21.67
C ARG A 972 2.40 -35.56 21.12
N SER A 973 1.80 -34.41 21.42
CA SER A 973 2.32 -33.10 21.00
C SER A 973 3.68 -32.77 21.63
N ASN A 974 3.85 -33.03 22.94
CA ASN A 974 5.13 -32.86 23.62
C ASN A 974 6.19 -33.81 23.04
N ALA A 975 5.87 -35.10 22.86
CA ALA A 975 6.79 -36.06 22.26
C ALA A 975 7.27 -35.63 20.86
N VAL A 976 6.40 -35.05 20.04
CA VAL A 976 6.77 -34.48 18.73
C VAL A 976 7.73 -33.29 18.86
N LEU A 977 7.49 -32.37 19.81
CA LEU A 977 8.41 -31.25 20.08
C LEU A 977 9.77 -31.78 20.56
N GLY A 978 9.75 -32.76 21.45
CA GLY A 978 10.93 -33.43 21.97
C GLY A 978 11.79 -34.10 20.93
N LEU A 979 11.16 -34.87 20.03
CA LEU A 979 11.88 -35.45 18.88
C LEU A 979 12.51 -34.35 18.01
N GLY A 980 11.88 -33.18 17.91
CA GLY A 980 12.45 -32.03 17.22
C GLY A 980 13.67 -31.44 17.93
N ASP A 981 13.57 -31.21 19.24
CA ASP A 981 14.70 -30.70 20.04
C ASP A 981 15.87 -31.70 20.05
N MET A 982 15.58 -33.00 20.12
CA MET A 982 16.57 -34.07 20.01
C MET A 982 17.21 -34.13 18.62
N ALA A 983 16.48 -33.81 17.55
CA ALA A 983 17.07 -33.73 16.22
C ALA A 983 18.14 -32.64 16.18
N VAL A 984 17.85 -31.45 16.73
CA VAL A 984 18.81 -30.35 16.80
C VAL A 984 20.03 -30.71 17.66
N CYS A 985 19.82 -31.37 18.79
CA CYS A 985 20.92 -31.74 19.70
C CYS A 985 21.76 -32.92 19.18
N PHE A 986 21.11 -33.93 18.58
CA PHE A 986 21.69 -35.24 18.23
C PHE A 986 21.22 -35.74 16.86
N ASN A 987 21.54 -34.99 15.79
CA ASN A 987 21.11 -35.26 14.42
C ASN A 987 21.21 -36.73 13.97
N ASN A 988 22.36 -37.39 14.24
CA ASN A 988 22.61 -38.75 13.77
C ASN A 988 21.64 -39.81 14.35
N LEU A 989 21.17 -39.61 15.59
CA LEU A 989 20.31 -40.58 16.27
C LEU A 989 18.86 -40.50 15.80
N VAL A 990 18.42 -39.29 15.44
CA VAL A 990 17.04 -39.03 15.02
C VAL A 990 16.85 -39.32 13.53
N ASP A 991 17.90 -39.15 12.71
CA ASP A 991 17.87 -39.40 11.26
C ASP A 991 17.37 -40.81 10.88
N GLU A 992 17.63 -41.82 11.70
CA GLU A 992 17.16 -43.21 11.47
C GLU A 992 15.67 -43.40 11.80
N ASN A 993 15.09 -42.50 12.61
CA ASN A 993 13.73 -42.62 13.15
C ASN A 993 12.79 -41.50 12.65
N THR A 994 13.21 -40.69 11.68
CA THR A 994 12.42 -39.52 11.20
C THR A 994 11.06 -39.90 10.64
N ASP A 995 10.89 -41.14 10.15
CA ASP A 995 9.61 -41.59 9.61
C ASP A 995 8.49 -41.51 10.66
N TYR A 996 8.78 -41.85 11.92
CA TYR A 996 7.80 -41.78 13.01
C TYR A 996 7.27 -40.36 13.26
N LEU A 997 8.10 -39.33 12.99
CA LEU A 997 7.71 -37.93 13.06
C LEU A 997 6.68 -37.60 11.97
N TYR A 998 6.96 -37.99 10.72
CA TYR A 998 6.05 -37.73 9.58
C TYR A 998 4.69 -38.44 9.72
N HIS A 999 4.64 -39.63 10.33
CA HIS A 999 3.38 -40.32 10.61
C HIS A 999 2.41 -39.47 11.47
N ARG A 1000 2.93 -38.62 12.36
CA ARG A 1000 2.10 -37.74 13.20
C ARG A 1000 1.44 -36.57 12.44
N LEU A 1001 1.81 -36.32 11.18
CA LEU A 1001 1.09 -35.37 10.32
C LEU A 1001 -0.37 -35.80 10.06
N HIS A 1002 -0.67 -37.10 10.24
CA HIS A 1002 -1.99 -37.70 10.02
C HIS A 1002 -2.65 -38.13 11.34
N ASP A 1003 -2.28 -37.54 12.49
CA ASP A 1003 -2.87 -37.85 13.79
C ASP A 1003 -4.37 -37.51 13.84
N GLU A 1004 -5.15 -38.16 14.71
CA GLU A 1004 -6.59 -37.87 14.85
C GLU A 1004 -6.86 -36.45 15.37
N ASN A 1005 -5.92 -35.86 16.11
CA ASN A 1005 -6.08 -34.53 16.71
C ASN A 1005 -5.33 -33.43 15.95
N ILE A 1006 -6.07 -32.39 15.56
CA ILE A 1006 -5.55 -31.23 14.82
C ILE A 1006 -4.42 -30.51 15.58
N MET A 1007 -4.44 -30.47 16.91
CA MET A 1007 -3.38 -29.86 17.72
C MET A 1007 -2.03 -30.56 17.51
N VAL A 1008 -2.02 -31.89 17.45
CA VAL A 1008 -0.80 -32.68 17.24
C VAL A 1008 -0.32 -32.48 15.80
N GLN A 1009 -1.23 -32.47 14.82
CA GLN A 1009 -0.89 -32.21 13.43
C GLN A 1009 -0.27 -30.82 13.23
N ARG A 1010 -0.85 -29.78 13.85
CA ARG A 1010 -0.31 -28.40 13.81
C ARG A 1010 1.09 -28.33 14.40
N THR A 1011 1.28 -28.93 15.57
CA THR A 1011 2.59 -28.95 16.24
C THR A 1011 3.60 -29.73 15.41
N CYS A 1012 3.23 -30.90 14.87
CA CYS A 1012 4.10 -31.69 14.01
C CYS A 1012 4.49 -30.94 12.73
N LEU A 1013 3.54 -30.33 12.03
CA LEU A 1013 3.84 -29.54 10.83
C LEU A 1013 4.76 -28.36 11.18
N MET A 1014 4.53 -27.66 12.29
CA MET A 1014 5.42 -26.57 12.74
C MET A 1014 6.84 -27.07 13.03
N THR A 1015 7.00 -28.16 13.78
CA THR A 1015 8.31 -28.73 14.11
C THR A 1015 9.04 -29.22 12.87
N VAL A 1016 8.37 -29.98 12.00
CA VAL A 1016 8.96 -30.51 10.76
C VAL A 1016 9.39 -29.37 9.83
N THR A 1017 8.55 -28.35 9.65
CA THR A 1017 8.90 -27.20 8.81
C THR A 1017 10.10 -26.44 9.37
N PHE A 1018 10.18 -26.26 10.69
CA PHE A 1018 11.34 -25.65 11.36
C PHE A 1018 12.63 -26.47 11.14
N LEU A 1019 12.60 -27.78 11.37
CA LEU A 1019 13.78 -28.65 11.22
C LEU A 1019 14.31 -28.69 9.79
N ILE A 1020 13.42 -28.73 8.79
CA ILE A 1020 13.78 -28.70 7.38
C ILE A 1020 14.40 -27.35 7.02
N LEU A 1021 13.79 -26.24 7.46
CA LEU A 1021 14.32 -24.90 7.18
C LEU A 1021 15.65 -24.67 7.90
N ALA A 1022 15.86 -25.22 9.10
CA ALA A 1022 17.12 -25.16 9.83
C ALA A 1022 18.21 -26.11 9.29
N GLY A 1023 17.88 -26.95 8.30
CA GLY A 1023 18.81 -27.90 7.67
C GLY A 1023 19.21 -29.08 8.56
N GLN A 1024 18.48 -29.32 9.66
CA GLN A 1024 18.76 -30.42 10.59
C GLN A 1024 18.25 -31.75 10.04
N VAL A 1025 17.12 -31.74 9.33
CA VAL A 1025 16.54 -32.93 8.70
C VAL A 1025 16.63 -32.83 7.19
N LYS A 1026 17.14 -33.88 6.54
CA LYS A 1026 17.21 -33.95 5.08
C LYS A 1026 15.85 -34.23 4.48
N VAL A 1027 15.57 -33.54 3.39
CA VAL A 1027 14.36 -33.71 2.57
C VAL A 1027 14.45 -35.02 1.78
N LYS A 1028 14.00 -36.15 2.35
CA LYS A 1028 13.97 -37.45 1.68
C LYS A 1028 12.53 -37.93 1.53
N GLY A 1029 11.97 -37.95 0.31
CA GLY A 1029 10.73 -38.66 -0.06
C GLY A 1029 9.39 -38.23 0.59
N GLN A 1030 9.41 -37.59 1.76
CA GLN A 1030 8.24 -37.32 2.60
C GLN A 1030 7.54 -35.97 2.32
N LEU A 1031 8.11 -35.12 1.46
CA LEU A 1031 7.48 -33.84 1.06
C LEU A 1031 6.11 -34.02 0.41
N GLY A 1032 5.85 -35.19 -0.19
CA GLY A 1032 4.54 -35.53 -0.74
C GLY A 1032 3.44 -35.47 0.31
N GLN A 1033 3.71 -35.95 1.53
CA GLN A 1033 2.76 -35.89 2.65
C GLN A 1033 2.49 -34.46 3.10
N MET A 1034 3.54 -33.63 3.19
CA MET A 1034 3.39 -32.21 3.52
C MET A 1034 2.59 -31.45 2.46
N ALA A 1035 2.78 -31.79 1.18
CA ALA A 1035 2.02 -31.18 0.09
C ALA A 1035 0.52 -31.49 0.18
N LYS A 1036 0.11 -32.64 0.77
CA LYS A 1036 -1.32 -32.92 1.05
C LYS A 1036 -1.92 -31.90 2.00
N CYS A 1037 -1.14 -31.41 2.98
CA CYS A 1037 -1.59 -30.43 3.96
C CYS A 1037 -1.96 -29.07 3.35
N LEU A 1038 -1.59 -28.78 2.09
CA LEU A 1038 -2.01 -27.56 1.39
C LEU A 1038 -3.53 -27.46 1.21
N GLU A 1039 -4.22 -28.59 1.10
CA GLU A 1039 -5.68 -28.69 0.87
C GLU A 1039 -6.42 -29.16 2.14
N TYR A 1040 -5.80 -29.02 3.29
CA TYR A 1040 -6.39 -29.42 4.56
C TYR A 1040 -7.61 -28.53 4.90
N PRO A 1041 -8.70 -29.08 5.50
CA PRO A 1041 -9.92 -28.32 5.78
C PRO A 1041 -9.71 -27.15 6.75
N ASP A 1042 -8.73 -27.26 7.65
CA ASP A 1042 -8.33 -26.17 8.52
C ASP A 1042 -7.41 -25.17 7.78
N GLN A 1043 -7.87 -23.91 7.65
CA GLN A 1043 -7.14 -22.85 6.95
C GLN A 1043 -5.76 -22.60 7.56
N GLY A 1044 -5.63 -22.66 8.88
CA GLY A 1044 -4.34 -22.44 9.56
C GLY A 1044 -3.25 -23.43 9.13
N MET A 1045 -3.61 -24.71 8.98
CA MET A 1045 -2.69 -25.74 8.47
C MET A 1045 -2.31 -25.52 7.01
N SER A 1046 -3.29 -25.17 6.16
CA SER A 1046 -3.07 -24.84 4.75
C SER A 1046 -2.10 -23.66 4.60
N ASP A 1047 -2.29 -22.60 5.39
CA ASP A 1047 -1.48 -21.39 5.31
C ASP A 1047 -0.07 -21.61 5.86
N MET A 1048 0.10 -22.36 6.94
CA MET A 1048 1.42 -22.77 7.44
C MET A 1048 2.19 -23.60 6.40
N CYS A 1049 1.51 -24.49 5.69
CA CYS A 1049 2.12 -25.27 4.61
C CYS A 1049 2.49 -24.39 3.40
N LYS A 1050 1.63 -23.44 3.02
CA LYS A 1050 1.95 -22.46 1.95
C LYS A 1050 3.18 -21.64 2.31
N LEU A 1051 3.26 -21.14 3.55
CA LEU A 1051 4.42 -20.38 4.06
C LEU A 1051 5.70 -21.22 4.00
N PHE A 1052 5.63 -22.47 4.44
CA PHE A 1052 6.75 -23.40 4.33
C PHE A 1052 7.25 -23.55 2.89
N PHE A 1053 6.36 -23.83 1.93
CA PHE A 1053 6.77 -23.97 0.54
C PHE A 1053 7.28 -22.66 -0.07
N THR A 1054 6.75 -21.49 0.32
CA THR A 1054 7.30 -20.20 -0.14
C THR A 1054 8.71 -19.95 0.40
N GLU A 1055 8.98 -20.27 1.66
CA GLU A 1055 10.31 -20.15 2.26
C GLU A 1055 11.29 -21.19 1.71
N LEU A 1056 10.82 -22.42 1.50
CA LEU A 1056 11.62 -23.49 0.90
C LEU A 1056 11.98 -23.18 -0.56
N ALA A 1057 11.11 -22.49 -1.31
CA ALA A 1057 11.41 -22.05 -2.68
C ALA A 1057 12.60 -21.08 -2.73
N ALA A 1058 12.79 -20.28 -1.69
CA ALA A 1058 13.91 -19.34 -1.59
C ALA A 1058 15.26 -20.04 -1.35
N LYS A 1059 15.27 -21.27 -0.79
CA LYS A 1059 16.48 -22.05 -0.50
C LYS A 1059 16.84 -23.02 -1.63
N ASP A 1060 17.99 -22.81 -2.26
CA ASP A 1060 18.70 -23.75 -3.17
C ASP A 1060 17.86 -24.45 -4.27
N ASN A 1061 16.77 -23.85 -4.73
CA ASN A 1061 15.80 -24.48 -5.65
C ASN A 1061 15.31 -25.86 -5.14
N ALA A 1062 15.16 -26.02 -3.82
CA ALA A 1062 14.81 -27.29 -3.17
C ALA A 1062 13.51 -27.91 -3.74
N ILE A 1063 12.52 -27.08 -4.10
CA ILE A 1063 11.26 -27.54 -4.71
C ILE A 1063 11.50 -28.22 -6.05
N TYR A 1064 12.40 -27.70 -6.90
CA TYR A 1064 12.70 -28.33 -8.19
C TYR A 1064 13.34 -29.71 -8.00
N ASN A 1065 14.28 -29.83 -7.06
CA ASN A 1065 14.96 -31.10 -6.78
C ASN A 1065 13.99 -32.14 -6.21
N GLY A 1066 13.09 -31.73 -5.32
CA GLY A 1066 12.08 -32.60 -4.70
C GLY A 1066 10.80 -32.80 -5.53
N PHE A 1067 10.62 -32.09 -6.66
CA PHE A 1067 9.35 -32.09 -7.39
C PHE A 1067 8.93 -33.47 -7.88
N ILE A 1068 9.87 -34.26 -8.40
CA ILE A 1068 9.57 -35.60 -8.93
C ILE A 1068 9.14 -36.55 -7.81
N ASP A 1069 9.75 -36.42 -6.63
CA ASP A 1069 9.43 -37.25 -5.48
C ASP A 1069 8.04 -36.89 -4.94
N ILE A 1070 7.74 -35.58 -4.80
CA ILE A 1070 6.41 -35.08 -4.43
C ILE A 1070 5.36 -35.58 -5.42
N PHE A 1071 5.62 -35.43 -6.72
CA PHE A 1071 4.72 -35.89 -7.77
C PHE A 1071 4.45 -37.39 -7.69
N SER A 1072 5.51 -38.19 -7.49
CA SER A 1072 5.39 -39.65 -7.39
C SER A 1072 4.57 -40.06 -6.16
N SER A 1073 4.81 -39.43 -5.02
CA SER A 1073 4.06 -39.67 -3.78
C SER A 1073 2.58 -39.30 -3.93
N LEU A 1074 2.27 -38.15 -4.54
CA LEU A 1074 0.89 -37.70 -4.70
C LEU A 1074 0.12 -38.46 -5.79
N SER A 1075 0.77 -38.90 -6.87
CA SER A 1075 0.10 -39.65 -7.93
C SER A 1075 -0.17 -41.11 -7.55
N ASN A 1076 0.66 -41.68 -6.66
CA ASN A 1076 0.43 -43.00 -6.06
C ASN A 1076 -0.66 -43.01 -4.98
N ASP A 1077 -1.11 -41.84 -4.54
CA ASP A 1077 -2.09 -41.71 -3.46
C ASP A 1077 -3.52 -41.90 -3.99
N GLU A 1078 -4.25 -42.86 -3.45
CA GLU A 1078 -5.62 -43.17 -3.86
C GLU A 1078 -6.67 -42.29 -3.16
N GLU A 1079 -6.36 -41.79 -1.95
CA GLU A 1079 -7.28 -40.98 -1.15
C GLU A 1079 -7.44 -39.54 -1.67
N LEU A 1080 -6.49 -39.07 -2.48
CA LEU A 1080 -6.44 -37.68 -2.92
C LEU A 1080 -7.34 -37.43 -4.14
N LYS A 1081 -8.30 -36.50 -4.00
CA LYS A 1081 -9.20 -36.09 -5.10
C LYS A 1081 -8.41 -35.47 -6.26
N LYS A 1082 -8.79 -35.80 -7.51
CA LYS A 1082 -8.14 -35.31 -8.74
C LYS A 1082 -8.07 -33.77 -8.82
N ASP A 1083 -9.06 -33.05 -8.29
CA ASP A 1083 -9.05 -31.58 -8.28
C ASP A 1083 -8.09 -31.00 -7.23
N SER A 1084 -7.97 -31.63 -6.07
CA SER A 1084 -7.00 -31.27 -5.05
C SER A 1084 -5.57 -31.49 -5.55
N PHE A 1085 -5.32 -32.60 -6.26
CA PHE A 1085 -4.05 -32.87 -6.93
C PHE A 1085 -3.66 -31.73 -7.88
N LYS A 1086 -4.58 -31.35 -8.77
CA LYS A 1086 -4.34 -30.27 -9.75
C LYS A 1086 -4.02 -28.93 -9.09
N ARG A 1087 -4.68 -28.59 -7.97
CA ARG A 1087 -4.41 -27.34 -7.23
C ARG A 1087 -3.03 -27.36 -6.57
N ILE A 1088 -2.67 -28.45 -5.89
CA ILE A 1088 -1.34 -28.64 -5.28
C ILE A 1088 -0.24 -28.53 -6.35
N MET A 1089 -0.40 -29.23 -7.48
CA MET A 1089 0.60 -29.20 -8.55
C MET A 1089 0.71 -27.82 -9.21
N LYS A 1090 -0.39 -27.10 -9.43
CA LYS A 1090 -0.36 -25.72 -9.92
C LYS A 1090 0.38 -24.78 -8.97
N PHE A 1091 0.18 -24.93 -7.66
CA PHE A 1091 0.89 -24.15 -6.65
C PHE A 1091 2.40 -24.43 -6.67
N LEU A 1092 2.82 -25.70 -6.66
CA LEU A 1092 4.24 -26.06 -6.68
C LEU A 1092 4.95 -25.65 -7.99
N LEU A 1093 4.26 -25.80 -9.14
CA LEU A 1093 4.79 -25.35 -10.44
C LEU A 1093 5.01 -23.84 -10.50
N SER A 1094 4.23 -23.05 -9.75
CA SER A 1094 4.39 -21.58 -9.73
C SER A 1094 5.77 -21.13 -9.21
N PHE A 1095 6.46 -21.97 -8.43
CA PHE A 1095 7.82 -21.69 -7.94
C PHE A 1095 8.93 -22.08 -8.92
N ILE A 1096 8.63 -22.80 -10.01
CA ILE A 1096 9.60 -23.23 -11.02
C ILE A 1096 9.59 -22.23 -12.18
N GLU A 1097 10.11 -21.03 -11.96
CA GLU A 1097 10.09 -19.95 -12.96
C GLU A 1097 11.24 -20.07 -13.99
N LYS A 1098 12.37 -20.67 -13.60
CA LYS A 1098 13.56 -20.77 -14.47
C LYS A 1098 13.31 -21.72 -15.65
N GLU A 1099 13.42 -21.19 -16.86
CA GLU A 1099 13.19 -21.94 -18.09
C GLU A 1099 14.06 -23.21 -18.21
N ARG A 1100 15.33 -23.16 -17.78
CA ARG A 1100 16.23 -24.33 -17.75
C ARG A 1100 15.67 -25.48 -16.92
N HIS A 1101 15.11 -25.17 -15.75
CA HIS A 1101 14.54 -26.15 -14.83
C HIS A 1101 13.25 -26.74 -15.38
N GLN A 1102 12.42 -25.91 -16.02
CA GLN A 1102 11.21 -26.36 -16.72
C GLN A 1102 11.55 -27.36 -17.83
N ARG A 1103 12.57 -27.07 -18.67
CA ARG A 1103 13.02 -27.97 -19.74
C ARG A 1103 13.45 -29.34 -19.20
N GLN A 1104 14.33 -29.34 -18.19
CA GLN A 1104 14.84 -30.57 -17.57
C GLN A 1104 13.74 -31.38 -16.87
N LEU A 1105 12.78 -30.71 -16.22
CA LEU A 1105 11.64 -31.38 -15.60
C LEU A 1105 10.76 -32.05 -16.65
N CYS A 1106 10.46 -31.37 -17.76
CA CYS A 1106 9.69 -31.93 -18.87
C CYS A 1106 10.37 -33.18 -19.46
N GLU A 1107 11.68 -33.18 -19.64
CA GLU A 1107 12.43 -34.35 -20.12
C GLU A 1107 12.34 -35.53 -19.14
N LYS A 1108 12.49 -35.28 -17.83
CA LYS A 1108 12.36 -36.30 -16.79
C LYS A 1108 10.95 -36.89 -16.71
N LEU A 1109 9.92 -36.05 -16.82
CA LEU A 1109 8.52 -36.47 -16.83
C LEU A 1109 8.14 -37.22 -18.10
N LEU A 1110 8.68 -36.83 -19.27
CA LEU A 1110 8.48 -37.55 -20.53
C LEU A 1110 9.08 -38.97 -20.47
N ASN A 1111 10.27 -39.12 -19.88
CA ASN A 1111 10.87 -40.43 -19.64
C ASN A 1111 10.07 -41.30 -18.64
N LYS A 1112 9.24 -40.68 -17.80
CA LYS A 1112 8.36 -41.37 -16.87
C LYS A 1112 7.03 -41.73 -17.53
N LEU A 1113 6.51 -40.89 -18.42
CA LEU A 1113 5.29 -41.10 -19.20
C LEU A 1113 5.35 -42.40 -20.02
N SER A 1114 6.52 -42.74 -20.56
CA SER A 1114 6.74 -44.00 -21.30
C SER A 1114 6.80 -45.26 -20.44
N LYS A 1115 6.85 -45.12 -19.11
CA LYS A 1115 7.00 -46.22 -18.13
C LYS A 1115 5.80 -46.35 -17.18
N VAL A 1116 4.67 -45.72 -17.51
CA VAL A 1116 3.49 -45.68 -16.63
C VAL A 1116 2.54 -46.83 -16.96
N ASP A 1117 2.14 -47.57 -15.92
CA ASP A 1117 1.25 -48.73 -16.04
C ASP A 1117 -0.24 -48.37 -15.88
N THR A 1118 -0.57 -47.24 -15.24
CA THR A 1118 -1.94 -46.84 -14.89
C THR A 1118 -2.40 -45.59 -15.64
N GLN A 1119 -3.63 -45.61 -16.18
CA GLN A 1119 -4.21 -44.47 -16.90
C GLN A 1119 -4.31 -43.19 -16.02
N LYS A 1120 -4.58 -43.33 -14.72
CA LYS A 1120 -4.59 -42.21 -13.75
C LYS A 1120 -3.25 -41.49 -13.70
N GLN A 1121 -2.15 -42.24 -13.55
CA GLN A 1121 -0.80 -41.67 -13.53
C GLN A 1121 -0.44 -41.02 -14.88
N TRP A 1122 -0.92 -41.57 -15.99
CA TRP A 1122 -0.70 -40.99 -17.32
C TRP A 1122 -1.41 -39.63 -17.45
N ASP A 1123 -2.68 -39.56 -17.04
CA ASP A 1123 -3.45 -38.30 -17.00
C ASP A 1123 -2.79 -37.24 -16.12
N ASP A 1124 -2.23 -37.64 -14.97
CA ASP A 1124 -1.59 -36.74 -14.02
C ASP A 1124 -0.28 -36.16 -14.59
N ILE A 1125 0.54 -36.99 -15.25
CA ILE A 1125 1.75 -36.53 -15.96
C ILE A 1125 1.36 -35.62 -17.14
N ALA A 1126 0.35 -36.01 -17.92
CA ALA A 1126 -0.14 -35.24 -19.06
C ALA A 1126 -0.65 -33.85 -18.62
N PHE A 1127 -1.34 -33.77 -17.48
CA PHE A 1127 -1.78 -32.50 -16.91
C PHE A 1127 -0.61 -31.57 -16.58
N ILE A 1128 0.46 -32.09 -15.96
CA ILE A 1128 1.65 -31.28 -15.59
C ILE A 1128 2.38 -30.80 -16.83
N LEU A 1129 2.61 -31.68 -17.81
CA LEU A 1129 3.25 -31.32 -19.07
C LEU A 1129 2.47 -30.24 -19.84
N ASN A 1130 1.13 -30.26 -19.78
CA ASN A 1130 0.28 -29.22 -20.35
C ASN A 1130 0.27 -27.90 -19.55
N THR A 1131 0.59 -27.95 -18.26
CA THR A 1131 0.58 -26.77 -17.37
C THR A 1131 1.88 -25.98 -17.45
N ILE A 1132 3.00 -26.62 -17.82
CA ILE A 1132 4.31 -25.96 -17.98
C ILE A 1132 4.31 -25.12 -19.27
N PRO A 1133 4.79 -23.85 -19.24
CA PRO A 1133 4.79 -22.97 -20.42
C PRO A 1133 5.64 -23.47 -21.59
N TYR A 1134 6.69 -24.24 -21.29
CA TYR A 1134 7.61 -24.79 -22.28
C TYR A 1134 6.98 -25.94 -23.09
N LYS A 1135 6.77 -25.72 -24.39
CA LYS A 1135 6.22 -26.71 -25.32
C LYS A 1135 7.30 -27.23 -26.26
N ASN A 1136 7.50 -28.54 -26.29
CA ASN A 1136 8.42 -29.23 -27.20
C ASN A 1136 7.60 -30.15 -28.14
N GLU A 1137 7.95 -30.23 -29.41
CA GLU A 1137 7.23 -31.04 -30.42
C GLU A 1137 7.13 -32.52 -30.03
N LYS A 1138 8.15 -33.06 -29.35
CA LYS A 1138 8.15 -34.45 -28.84
C LYS A 1138 7.09 -34.69 -27.76
N ILE A 1139 6.81 -33.67 -26.94
CA ILE A 1139 5.81 -33.75 -25.86
C ILE A 1139 4.41 -33.73 -26.48
N THR A 1140 4.16 -32.85 -27.45
CA THR A 1140 2.87 -32.79 -28.15
C THR A 1140 2.58 -34.07 -28.92
N THR A 1141 3.57 -34.66 -29.60
CA THR A 1141 3.38 -35.94 -30.31
C THR A 1141 3.08 -37.11 -29.38
N GLU A 1142 3.63 -37.15 -28.17
CA GLU A 1142 3.40 -38.25 -27.23
C GLU A 1142 2.08 -38.09 -26.47
N LEU A 1143 1.65 -36.84 -26.23
CA LEU A 1143 0.32 -36.54 -25.70
C LEU A 1143 -0.79 -36.86 -26.71
N GLU A 1144 -0.56 -36.61 -28.00
CA GLU A 1144 -1.50 -36.95 -29.09
C GLU A 1144 -1.66 -38.46 -29.30
N LYS A 1145 -0.62 -39.26 -28.99
CA LYS A 1145 -0.68 -40.73 -29.09
C LYS A 1145 -1.58 -41.39 -28.04
N GLY A 1146 -1.91 -40.70 -26.94
CA GLY A 1146 -2.76 -41.18 -25.85
C GLY A 1146 -2.16 -42.33 -25.03
N PHE A 1147 -2.85 -42.74 -23.96
CA PHE A 1147 -2.46 -43.89 -23.14
C PHE A 1147 -2.71 -45.22 -23.90
N LYS A 1148 -1.67 -46.04 -24.07
CA LYS A 1148 -1.78 -47.39 -24.67
C LYS A 1148 -1.56 -48.44 -23.60
N LEU A 1149 -2.63 -49.14 -23.21
CA LEU A 1149 -2.57 -50.26 -22.28
C LEU A 1149 -2.03 -51.49 -23.02
N VAL A 1150 -0.77 -51.87 -22.77
CA VAL A 1150 -0.23 -53.14 -23.26
C VAL A 1150 -0.84 -54.24 -22.40
N ASN A 1151 -1.99 -54.77 -22.82
CA ASN A 1151 -2.49 -56.02 -22.26
C ASN A 1151 -1.47 -57.11 -22.60
N ALA A 1152 -0.84 -57.69 -21.59
CA ALA A 1152 -0.09 -58.92 -21.74
C ALA A 1152 -1.09 -60.05 -22.09
N ARG A 1153 -1.27 -60.29 -23.38
CA ARG A 1153 -1.63 -61.61 -23.92
C ARG A 1153 -0.76 -61.86 -25.14
N GLU A 1154 0.01 -62.95 -24.99
CA GLU A 1154 0.91 -63.65 -25.93
C GLU A 1154 2.39 -63.26 -25.85
#